data_AF-A0A1G0ZBD9-F1
#
_entry.id   AF-A0A1G0ZBD9-F1
#
_cell.length_a   1.000
_cell.length_b   1.000
_cell.length_c   1.000
_cell.angle_alpha   90.00
_cell.angle_beta   90.00
_cell.angle_gamma   90.00
#
_symmetry.space_group_name_H-M   'P 1'
#
loop_
_entity.id
_entity.type
_entity.pdbx_description
1 polymer ?
#
loop_
_entity_poly.entity_id
_entity_poly.type
_entity_poly.pdbx_seq_one_letter_code
_entity_poly.pdbx_strand_id
1 'polypeptide(L)'
;MKNFLLHKIFLTKGMAANFAVLLFAAAASAQSPEKIDQELAKLAGDSRNNAKTYEVVTKLDTIITGKAASVQQKINAFNIIFDMHARNKKYSDAAAAAAKICESLPGNPEVRQITLLAIINMYASAQQFDRAIENANTFLKEFPDARSSAEVRVKLASYLSRKKDFAGSLGEVEKAIAQIKDNDKLMAEALVIAMDAAAQAKKPEKELEMVTKLKDDKYLKARNQWEHYGIRMRYANCLRKAGKLDETIRYCTESEKIVENHPPDQRQNWCKMIADCLAEKKASSDEIIRQCEKVFVDHPAISNNWYSAQQMIVDAFAREKKFNEALSAARIMFDASDDQWKREHSCRVVADLFKQLDGNDTRAQQFIEFQDQGPDGEDKKAGTDDDLKNPLSAVNYPSYAEREKSFARTTAECGDNSAASRHRGLMQIYTGHPRKAMQYFIDGARRASCDDFSPAALDMIRIGAHSVRGYDADMEDFYRFASLGPNGPDGKAGTEDDIKDPIAPLLGNELKLTSGSGGMAGLPEADVKNLREVQAFLQSLAGDQLTKGRDRRDVIVSIERIHEALLDWNAPGMKQWYASQLANFDKDDAEDALFNGLQLAARACRYDLGDVQALWKDLESKPEEKLVAPETMKRIGMQWQKTLKMLNPPPKPKPKPKPKPKPAVKKTK
;
A
#
# COMPACT_ATOMS: atom_id res chain seq x y z
N MET A 1 -1.93 -7.79 -46.39
CA MET A 1 -1.66 -7.69 -47.84
C MET A 1 -2.09 -6.31 -48.31
N LYS A 2 -1.18 -5.59 -48.97
CA LYS A 2 -1.39 -4.37 -49.77
C LYS A 2 -2.02 -3.16 -49.07
N ASN A 3 -1.18 -2.19 -48.71
CA ASN A 3 -1.20 -0.90 -49.40
C ASN A 3 0.16 -0.20 -49.27
N PHE A 4 0.71 0.09 -50.43
CA PHE A 4 2.06 0.55 -50.73
C PHE A 4 1.89 1.75 -51.67
N LEU A 5 2.83 2.70 -51.63
CA LEU A 5 3.03 3.83 -52.58
C LEU A 5 2.07 5.04 -52.46
N LEU A 6 2.61 6.17 -51.97
CA LEU A 6 2.98 7.35 -52.80
C LEU A 6 3.27 8.57 -51.91
N HIS A 7 4.54 8.94 -51.77
CA HIS A 7 5.01 10.35 -51.85
C HIS A 7 6.54 10.39 -51.92
N LYS A 8 7.04 10.34 -53.16
CA LYS A 8 8.32 10.91 -53.58
C LYS A 8 7.96 11.98 -54.61
N ILE A 9 8.54 13.18 -54.47
CA ILE A 9 8.93 14.17 -55.50
C ILE A 9 8.93 15.56 -54.84
N PHE A 10 10.12 16.04 -54.44
CA PHE A 10 10.68 17.40 -54.68
C PHE A 10 11.83 17.68 -53.70
N LEU A 11 13.06 17.46 -54.17
CA LEU A 11 14.15 18.46 -54.15
C LEU A 11 15.43 17.80 -54.69
N THR A 12 15.68 18.09 -55.95
CA THR A 12 16.94 17.82 -56.65
C THR A 12 17.84 19.05 -56.57
N LYS A 13 19.16 18.79 -56.67
CA LYS A 13 20.28 19.68 -57.04
C LYS A 13 20.96 20.43 -55.89
N GLY A 14 22.15 19.93 -55.53
CA GLY A 14 23.17 20.71 -54.82
C GLY A 14 24.36 19.85 -54.39
N MET A 15 25.46 19.95 -55.12
CA MET A 15 26.81 19.50 -54.78
C MET A 15 27.12 17.99 -54.88
N ALA A 16 27.46 17.59 -56.11
CA ALA A 16 28.56 16.67 -56.33
C ALA A 16 29.87 17.48 -56.31
N ALA A 17 30.67 17.35 -55.26
CA ALA A 17 32.13 17.58 -55.26
C ALA A 17 32.73 17.12 -53.92
N ASN A 18 33.85 16.39 -54.01
CA ASN A 18 34.77 16.01 -52.92
C ASN A 18 34.36 14.83 -52.02
N PHE A 19 34.44 13.63 -52.59
CA PHE A 19 34.79 12.42 -51.83
C PHE A 19 36.18 11.94 -52.27
N ALA A 20 37.20 12.68 -51.87
CA ALA A 20 38.56 12.17 -51.79
C ALA A 20 38.74 11.64 -50.35
N VAL A 21 38.50 10.35 -50.17
CA VAL A 21 38.98 9.64 -48.98
C VAL A 21 40.49 9.62 -49.05
N LEU A 22 41.11 10.63 -48.45
CA LEU A 22 42.51 10.60 -48.08
C LEU A 22 42.67 9.52 -47.01
N LEU A 23 43.12 8.34 -47.44
CA LEU A 23 43.83 7.36 -46.63
C LEU A 23 45.13 8.00 -46.11
N PHE A 24 45.03 8.91 -45.16
CA PHE A 24 46.15 9.20 -44.26
C PHE A 24 46.18 8.09 -43.22
N ALA A 25 46.87 7.00 -43.56
CA ALA A 25 47.56 6.21 -42.54
C ALA A 25 48.66 7.12 -41.97
N ALA A 26 48.27 8.04 -41.08
CA ALA A 26 49.22 8.64 -40.17
C ALA A 26 49.84 7.45 -39.43
N ALA A 27 51.14 7.26 -39.61
CA ALA A 27 51.92 6.36 -38.78
C ALA A 27 51.70 6.84 -37.34
N ALA A 28 50.76 6.20 -36.65
CA ALA A 28 50.44 6.51 -35.27
C ALA A 28 51.72 6.26 -34.50
N SER A 29 52.44 7.34 -34.17
CA SER A 29 53.56 7.29 -33.25
C SER A 29 53.01 6.58 -32.01
N ALA A 30 53.54 5.39 -31.71
CA ALA A 30 53.09 4.61 -30.57
C ALA A 30 53.09 5.54 -29.35
N GLN A 31 51.91 5.89 -28.85
CA GLN A 31 51.79 6.72 -27.66
C GLN A 31 52.46 5.94 -26.53
N SER A 32 53.29 6.62 -25.73
CA SER A 32 53.88 5.96 -24.57
C SER A 32 52.78 5.55 -23.59
N PRO A 33 52.96 4.48 -22.81
CA PRO A 33 51.99 4.04 -21.82
C PRO A 33 51.51 5.19 -20.90
N GLU A 34 52.39 6.11 -20.50
CA GLU A 34 52.04 7.26 -19.65
C GLU A 34 51.05 8.22 -20.32
N LYS A 35 51.16 8.40 -21.65
CA LYS A 35 50.23 9.25 -22.40
C LYS A 35 48.84 8.62 -22.46
N ILE A 36 48.76 7.29 -22.58
CA ILE A 36 47.49 6.56 -22.56
C ILE A 36 46.82 6.70 -21.18
N ASP A 37 47.58 6.62 -20.09
CA ASP A 37 47.03 6.79 -18.74
C ASP A 37 46.50 8.21 -18.50
N GLN A 38 47.23 9.23 -18.95
CA GLN A 38 46.77 10.63 -18.90
C GLN A 38 45.48 10.83 -19.71
N GLU A 39 45.40 10.19 -20.87
CA GLU A 39 44.20 10.23 -21.72
C GLU A 39 43.02 9.51 -21.05
N LEU A 40 43.22 8.34 -20.45
CA LEU A 40 42.18 7.62 -19.70
C LEU A 40 41.64 8.44 -18.51
N ALA A 41 42.51 9.10 -17.75
CA ALA A 41 42.10 9.96 -16.65
C ALA A 41 41.23 11.13 -17.14
N LYS A 42 41.62 11.76 -18.26
CA LYS A 42 40.82 12.81 -18.89
C LYS A 42 39.46 12.30 -19.37
N LEU A 43 39.44 11.15 -20.06
CA LEU A 43 38.21 10.54 -20.58
C LEU A 43 37.27 10.10 -19.45
N ALA A 44 37.79 9.64 -18.31
CA ALA A 44 36.98 9.34 -17.13
C ALA A 44 36.26 10.60 -16.60
N GLY A 45 36.93 11.75 -16.57
CA GLY A 45 36.31 13.05 -16.23
C GLY A 45 35.24 13.46 -17.24
N ASP A 46 35.57 13.42 -18.53
CA ASP A 46 34.66 13.78 -19.62
C ASP A 46 33.44 12.83 -19.72
N SER A 47 33.57 11.57 -19.31
CA SER A 47 32.48 10.56 -19.32
C SER A 47 31.27 10.95 -18.46
N ARG A 48 31.42 11.92 -17.55
CA ARG A 48 30.32 12.45 -16.73
C ARG A 48 29.48 13.48 -17.49
N ASN A 49 29.98 13.99 -18.62
CA ASN A 49 29.26 14.91 -19.48
C ASN A 49 28.54 14.14 -20.60
N ASN A 50 27.21 14.01 -20.48
CA ASN A 50 26.40 13.28 -21.46
C ASN A 50 26.54 13.82 -22.91
N ALA A 51 26.85 15.11 -23.10
CA ALA A 51 27.06 15.70 -24.43
C ALA A 51 28.31 15.16 -25.15
N LYS A 52 29.28 14.64 -24.39
CA LYS A 52 30.54 14.10 -24.94
C LYS A 52 30.53 12.56 -25.08
N THR A 53 29.41 11.91 -24.80
CA THR A 53 29.31 10.42 -24.79
C THR A 53 29.91 9.78 -26.04
N TYR A 54 29.56 10.28 -27.24
CA TYR A 54 30.04 9.70 -28.50
C TYR A 54 31.56 9.86 -28.67
N GLU A 55 32.08 11.07 -28.45
CA GLU A 55 33.51 11.37 -28.55
C GLU A 55 34.34 10.52 -27.59
N VAL A 56 33.87 10.43 -26.33
CA VAL A 56 34.54 9.65 -25.28
C VAL A 56 34.56 8.16 -25.66
N VAL A 57 33.43 7.59 -26.11
CA VAL A 57 33.38 6.19 -26.57
C VAL A 57 34.32 5.93 -27.73
N THR A 58 34.35 6.80 -28.75
CA THR A 58 35.22 6.60 -29.91
C THR A 58 36.71 6.57 -29.52
N LYS A 59 37.14 7.46 -28.62
CA LYS A 59 38.52 7.48 -28.13
C LYS A 59 38.85 6.25 -27.29
N LEU A 60 37.95 5.84 -26.40
CA LEU A 60 38.12 4.63 -25.59
C LEU A 60 38.14 3.36 -26.45
N ASP A 61 37.27 3.25 -27.46
CA ASP A 61 37.27 2.14 -28.45
C ASP A 61 38.61 2.06 -29.20
N THR A 62 39.23 3.21 -29.51
CA THR A 62 40.56 3.28 -30.13
C THR A 62 41.65 2.74 -29.19
N ILE A 63 41.60 3.08 -27.90
CA ILE A 63 42.52 2.55 -26.89
C ILE A 63 42.35 1.03 -26.73
N ILE A 64 41.10 0.56 -26.67
CA ILE A 64 40.75 -0.87 -26.53
C ILE A 64 41.31 -1.70 -27.70
N THR A 65 41.09 -1.23 -28.93
CA THR A 65 41.49 -1.96 -30.15
C THR A 65 42.96 -1.75 -30.51
N GLY A 66 43.61 -0.72 -29.97
CA GLY A 66 45.01 -0.41 -30.20
C GLY A 66 45.97 -1.48 -29.66
N LYS A 67 47.06 -1.75 -30.40
CA LYS A 67 48.12 -2.68 -29.98
C LYS A 67 49.06 -2.10 -28.90
N ALA A 68 49.13 -0.77 -28.79
CA ALA A 68 50.04 -0.08 -27.88
C ALA A 68 49.55 -0.04 -26.42
N ALA A 69 48.23 -0.19 -26.19
CA ALA A 69 47.66 -0.18 -24.85
C ALA A 69 47.92 -1.50 -24.12
N SER A 70 48.34 -1.42 -22.87
CA SER A 70 48.45 -2.59 -21.98
C SER A 70 47.08 -3.20 -21.68
N VAL A 71 47.06 -4.45 -21.22
CA VAL A 71 45.81 -5.12 -20.80
C VAL A 71 45.07 -4.30 -19.74
N GLN A 72 45.78 -3.77 -18.75
CA GLN A 72 45.18 -2.94 -17.69
C GLN A 72 44.57 -1.65 -18.24
N GLN A 73 45.24 -0.99 -19.19
CA GLN A 73 44.71 0.22 -19.84
C GLN A 73 43.43 -0.06 -20.63
N LYS A 74 43.36 -1.22 -21.29
CA LYS A 74 42.14 -1.67 -21.98
C LYS A 74 41.00 -1.96 -21.01
N ILE A 75 41.29 -2.59 -19.86
CA ILE A 75 40.32 -2.80 -18.77
C ILE A 75 39.83 -1.46 -18.20
N ASN A 76 40.74 -0.51 -17.98
CA ASN A 76 40.38 0.82 -17.49
C ASN A 76 39.50 1.57 -18.49
N ALA A 77 39.86 1.53 -19.79
CA ALA A 77 39.06 2.10 -20.85
C ALA A 77 37.64 1.52 -20.89
N PHE A 78 37.54 0.19 -20.75
CA PHE A 78 36.27 -0.52 -20.67
C PHE A 78 35.41 -0.06 -19.51
N ASN A 79 35.98 0.00 -18.30
CA ASN A 79 35.24 0.39 -17.10
C ASN A 79 34.63 1.79 -17.26
N ILE A 80 35.32 2.71 -17.95
CA ILE A 80 34.78 4.04 -18.26
C ILE A 80 33.59 3.95 -19.24
N ILE A 81 33.71 3.17 -20.32
CA ILE A 81 32.60 2.94 -21.27
C ILE A 81 31.39 2.31 -20.56
N PHE A 82 31.63 1.29 -19.74
CA PHE A 82 30.64 0.56 -18.97
C PHE A 82 29.85 1.51 -18.05
N ASP A 83 30.54 2.25 -17.19
CA ASP A 83 29.93 3.19 -16.25
C ASP A 83 29.11 4.26 -16.99
N MET A 84 29.65 4.78 -18.08
CA MET A 84 29.00 5.82 -18.87
C MET A 84 27.70 5.31 -19.52
N HIS A 85 27.71 4.12 -20.12
CA HIS A 85 26.49 3.54 -20.71
C HIS A 85 25.48 3.11 -19.63
N ALA A 86 25.94 2.57 -18.49
CA ALA A 86 25.07 2.21 -17.37
C ALA A 86 24.35 3.45 -16.80
N ARG A 87 25.05 4.57 -16.58
CA ARG A 87 24.45 5.85 -16.15
C ARG A 87 23.39 6.36 -17.14
N ASN A 88 23.63 6.16 -18.43
CA ASN A 88 22.71 6.56 -19.50
C ASN A 88 21.64 5.50 -19.83
N LYS A 89 21.55 4.40 -19.05
CA LYS A 89 20.63 3.27 -19.28
C LYS A 89 20.75 2.64 -20.69
N LYS A 90 21.90 2.78 -21.35
CA LYS A 90 22.22 2.22 -22.66
C LYS A 90 22.87 0.84 -22.54
N TYR A 91 22.18 -0.09 -21.87
CA TYR A 91 22.75 -1.37 -21.46
C TYR A 91 23.13 -2.28 -22.65
N SER A 92 22.39 -2.25 -23.76
CA SER A 92 22.73 -3.02 -24.97
C SER A 92 24.06 -2.57 -25.59
N ASP A 93 24.31 -1.26 -25.62
CA ASP A 93 25.56 -0.69 -26.15
C ASP A 93 26.74 -1.05 -25.25
N ALA A 94 26.55 -1.03 -23.93
CA ALA A 94 27.55 -1.48 -22.96
C ALA A 94 27.92 -2.96 -23.16
N ALA A 95 26.92 -3.83 -23.38
CA ALA A 95 27.16 -5.25 -23.64
C ALA A 95 27.92 -5.47 -24.96
N ALA A 96 27.60 -4.69 -26.00
CA ALA A 96 28.31 -4.74 -27.28
C ALA A 96 29.77 -4.28 -27.14
N ALA A 97 30.03 -3.21 -26.39
CA ALA A 97 31.40 -2.76 -26.10
C ALA A 97 32.20 -3.81 -25.33
N ALA A 98 31.60 -4.46 -24.33
CA ALA A 98 32.22 -5.54 -23.57
C ALA A 98 32.59 -6.74 -24.46
N ALA A 99 31.73 -7.11 -25.42
CA ALA A 99 32.00 -8.17 -26.39
C ALA A 99 33.21 -7.84 -27.27
N LYS A 100 33.32 -6.60 -27.78
CA LYS A 100 34.49 -6.16 -28.58
C LYS A 100 35.82 -6.29 -27.84
N ILE A 101 35.84 -6.02 -26.53
CA ILE A 101 37.07 -6.15 -25.75
C ILE A 101 37.51 -7.61 -25.67
N CYS A 102 36.55 -8.50 -25.44
CA CYS A 102 36.82 -9.93 -25.43
C CYS A 102 37.40 -10.41 -26.78
N GLU A 103 36.90 -9.87 -27.90
CA GLU A 103 37.44 -10.16 -29.23
C GLU A 103 38.84 -9.55 -29.45
N SER A 104 39.13 -8.39 -28.85
CA SER A 104 40.42 -7.69 -29.01
C SER A 104 41.58 -8.30 -28.23
N LEU A 105 41.29 -9.15 -27.23
CA LEU A 105 42.27 -9.81 -26.37
C LEU A 105 41.97 -11.32 -26.24
N PRO A 106 41.93 -12.07 -27.36
CA PRO A 106 41.62 -13.49 -27.32
C PRO A 106 42.71 -14.23 -26.54
N GLY A 107 42.30 -15.07 -25.59
CA GLY A 107 43.22 -15.92 -24.81
C GLY A 107 43.71 -15.33 -23.49
N ASN A 108 43.29 -14.12 -23.08
CA ASN A 108 43.53 -13.61 -21.73
C ASN A 108 42.36 -14.02 -20.78
N PRO A 109 42.55 -14.94 -19.83
CA PRO A 109 41.48 -15.44 -18.97
C PRO A 109 40.89 -14.38 -18.04
N GLU A 110 41.70 -13.45 -17.56
CA GLU A 110 41.26 -12.39 -16.64
C GLU A 110 40.34 -11.39 -17.34
N VAL A 111 40.74 -10.93 -18.53
CA VAL A 111 39.91 -10.04 -19.36
C VAL A 111 38.61 -10.74 -19.74
N ARG A 112 38.68 -12.02 -20.14
CA ARG A 112 37.50 -12.82 -20.48
C ARG A 112 36.52 -12.94 -19.30
N GLN A 113 37.03 -13.17 -18.08
CA GLN A 113 36.20 -13.21 -16.87
C GLN A 113 35.51 -11.86 -16.60
N ILE A 114 36.26 -10.77 -16.57
CA ILE A 114 35.73 -9.42 -16.27
C ILE A 114 34.68 -9.01 -17.31
N THR A 115 34.98 -9.23 -18.59
CA THR A 115 34.07 -8.88 -19.70
C THR A 115 32.80 -9.70 -19.69
N LEU A 116 32.87 -11.02 -19.49
CA LEU A 116 31.67 -11.86 -19.37
C LEU A 116 30.80 -11.45 -18.17
N LEU A 117 31.40 -11.17 -17.01
CA LEU A 117 30.66 -10.69 -15.84
C LEU A 117 29.93 -9.37 -16.13
N ALA A 118 30.60 -8.44 -16.82
CA ALA A 118 29.99 -7.19 -17.25
C ALA A 118 28.84 -7.41 -18.25
N ILE A 119 29.03 -8.28 -19.26
CA ILE A 119 27.98 -8.63 -20.24
C ILE A 119 26.74 -9.20 -19.52
N ILE A 120 26.92 -10.11 -18.57
CA ILE A 120 25.85 -10.69 -17.76
C ILE A 120 25.04 -9.58 -17.06
N ASN A 121 25.72 -8.66 -16.36
CA ASN A 121 25.09 -7.56 -15.65
C ASN A 121 24.34 -6.60 -16.58
N MET A 122 24.91 -6.31 -17.76
CA MET A 122 24.29 -5.42 -18.75
C MET A 122 23.04 -6.03 -19.37
N TYR A 123 23.09 -7.29 -19.80
CA TYR A 123 21.90 -7.96 -20.30
C TYR A 123 20.80 -8.07 -19.25
N ALA A 124 21.14 -8.35 -18.00
CA ALA A 124 20.17 -8.36 -16.91
C ALA A 124 19.54 -6.98 -16.66
N SER A 125 20.33 -5.91 -16.72
CA SER A 125 19.85 -4.52 -16.56
C SER A 125 18.98 -4.08 -17.74
N ALA A 126 19.25 -4.61 -18.94
CA ALA A 126 18.41 -4.47 -20.14
C ALA A 126 17.15 -5.36 -20.10
N GLN A 127 16.91 -6.11 -19.02
CA GLN A 127 15.86 -7.13 -18.91
C GLN A 127 15.93 -8.26 -19.97
N GLN A 128 17.09 -8.45 -20.59
CA GLN A 128 17.38 -9.52 -21.54
C GLN A 128 17.88 -10.77 -20.81
N PHE A 129 17.04 -11.36 -19.95
CA PHE A 129 17.45 -12.45 -19.05
C PHE A 129 17.96 -13.70 -19.78
N ASP A 130 17.42 -14.02 -20.96
CA ASP A 130 17.87 -15.20 -21.72
C ASP A 130 19.35 -15.06 -22.14
N ARG A 131 19.76 -13.87 -22.59
CA ARG A 131 21.16 -13.58 -22.92
C ARG A 131 22.05 -13.53 -21.69
N ALA A 132 21.55 -13.00 -20.57
CA ALA A 132 22.28 -13.00 -19.30
C ALA A 132 22.53 -14.44 -18.80
N ILE A 133 21.52 -15.32 -18.91
CA ILE A 133 21.61 -16.75 -18.58
C ILE A 133 22.63 -17.46 -19.47
N GLU A 134 22.58 -17.25 -20.79
CA GLU A 134 23.53 -17.83 -21.74
C GLU A 134 24.98 -17.42 -21.42
N ASN A 135 25.22 -16.14 -21.15
CA ASN A 135 26.56 -15.64 -20.82
C ASN A 135 27.03 -16.11 -19.44
N ALA A 136 26.13 -16.27 -18.47
CA ALA A 136 26.45 -16.85 -17.16
C ALA A 136 26.82 -18.32 -17.27
N ASN A 137 26.09 -19.11 -18.08
CA ASN A 137 26.46 -20.50 -18.37
C ASN A 137 27.81 -20.61 -19.07
N THR A 138 28.08 -19.71 -20.04
CA THR A 138 29.39 -19.63 -20.70
C THR A 138 30.49 -19.33 -19.69
N PHE A 139 30.31 -18.35 -18.81
CA PHE A 139 31.27 -18.03 -17.74
C PHE A 139 31.54 -19.26 -16.86
N LEU A 140 30.49 -19.94 -16.37
CA LEU A 140 30.63 -21.07 -15.45
C LEU A 140 31.24 -22.31 -16.12
N LYS A 141 31.11 -22.45 -17.44
CA LYS A 141 31.76 -23.50 -18.22
C LYS A 141 33.24 -23.21 -18.43
N GLU A 142 33.60 -21.97 -18.76
CA GLU A 142 34.99 -21.56 -19.01
C GLU A 142 35.80 -21.41 -17.71
N PHE A 143 35.14 -20.97 -16.62
CA PHE A 143 35.77 -20.62 -15.34
C PHE A 143 35.01 -21.24 -14.15
N PRO A 144 34.93 -22.58 -14.02
CA PRO A 144 34.16 -23.21 -12.95
C PRO A 144 34.68 -22.90 -11.54
N ASP A 145 36.00 -22.67 -11.42
CA ASP A 145 36.73 -22.49 -10.15
C ASP A 145 37.21 -21.05 -9.91
N ALA A 146 36.77 -20.08 -10.73
CA ALA A 146 37.13 -18.69 -10.50
C ALA A 146 36.53 -18.15 -9.20
N ARG A 147 37.21 -17.18 -8.58
CA ARG A 147 36.75 -16.53 -7.33
C ARG A 147 35.34 -15.94 -7.47
N SER A 148 34.98 -15.49 -8.68
CA SER A 148 33.67 -14.91 -9.02
C SER A 148 32.62 -15.94 -9.45
N SER A 149 32.94 -17.24 -9.57
CA SER A 149 31.98 -18.27 -10.00
C SER A 149 30.79 -18.39 -9.07
N ALA A 150 31.01 -18.26 -7.75
CA ALA A 150 29.92 -18.21 -6.78
C ALA A 150 28.97 -17.03 -7.03
N GLU A 151 29.51 -15.82 -7.27
CA GLU A 151 28.72 -14.62 -7.58
C GLU A 151 27.91 -14.81 -8.87
N VAL A 152 28.53 -15.36 -9.92
CA VAL A 152 27.87 -15.63 -11.20
C VAL A 152 26.74 -16.65 -11.03
N ARG A 153 26.91 -17.69 -10.19
CA ARG A 153 25.84 -18.64 -9.88
C ARG A 153 24.67 -17.99 -9.14
N VAL A 154 24.93 -17.10 -8.18
CA VAL A 154 23.87 -16.33 -7.49
C VAL A 154 23.09 -15.48 -8.49
N LYS A 155 23.78 -14.80 -9.42
CA LYS A 155 23.15 -14.03 -10.50
C LYS A 155 22.33 -14.89 -11.44
N LEU A 156 22.90 -16.00 -11.90
CA LEU A 156 22.22 -16.98 -12.74
C LEU A 156 20.94 -17.49 -12.08
N ALA A 157 21.01 -17.86 -10.79
CA ALA A 157 19.83 -18.28 -10.03
C ALA A 157 18.76 -17.17 -9.99
N SER A 158 19.14 -15.92 -9.71
CA SER A 158 18.21 -14.78 -9.76
C SER A 158 17.51 -14.64 -11.12
N TYR A 159 18.23 -14.82 -12.22
CA TYR A 159 17.66 -14.72 -13.57
C TYR A 159 16.75 -15.90 -13.91
N LEU A 160 17.13 -17.13 -13.51
CA LEU A 160 16.29 -18.32 -13.64
C LEU A 160 14.97 -18.16 -12.87
N SER A 161 15.01 -17.62 -11.65
CA SER A 161 13.81 -17.27 -10.87
C SER A 161 12.90 -16.28 -11.61
N ARG A 162 13.46 -15.25 -12.27
CA ARG A 162 12.67 -14.30 -13.10
C ARG A 162 12.04 -14.97 -14.33
N LYS A 163 12.69 -15.99 -14.87
CA LYS A 163 12.15 -16.86 -15.94
C LYS A 163 11.19 -17.94 -15.41
N LYS A 164 10.89 -17.94 -14.10
CA LYS A 164 10.06 -18.94 -13.40
C LYS A 164 10.63 -20.37 -13.46
N ASP A 165 11.92 -20.51 -13.76
CA ASP A 165 12.65 -21.77 -13.58
C ASP A 165 13.18 -21.86 -12.14
N PHE A 166 12.27 -22.09 -11.20
CA PHE A 166 12.59 -22.15 -9.77
C PHE A 166 13.44 -23.37 -9.41
N ALA A 167 13.31 -24.47 -10.16
CA ALA A 167 14.10 -25.68 -9.94
C ALA A 167 15.57 -25.46 -10.36
N GLY A 168 15.78 -24.88 -11.56
CA GLY A 168 17.12 -24.49 -12.02
C GLY A 168 17.73 -23.42 -11.11
N SER A 169 16.94 -22.42 -10.70
CA SER A 169 17.39 -21.41 -9.74
C SER A 169 17.88 -22.03 -8.43
N LEU A 170 17.12 -22.96 -7.85
CA LEU A 170 17.50 -23.62 -6.62
C LEU A 170 18.78 -24.47 -6.79
N GLY A 171 18.91 -25.17 -7.92
CA GLY A 171 20.11 -25.96 -8.21
C GLY A 171 21.38 -25.11 -8.33
N GLU A 172 21.30 -23.94 -8.97
CA GLU A 172 22.47 -23.05 -9.12
C GLU A 172 22.85 -22.34 -7.82
N VAL A 173 21.88 -21.94 -7.01
CA VAL A 173 22.18 -21.29 -5.73
C VAL A 173 22.73 -22.27 -4.69
N GLU A 174 22.31 -23.54 -4.69
CA GLU A 174 22.92 -24.58 -3.83
C GLU A 174 24.41 -24.79 -4.19
N LYS A 175 24.74 -24.80 -5.49
CA LYS A 175 26.14 -24.82 -5.96
C LYS A 175 26.90 -23.55 -5.53
N ALA A 176 26.26 -22.39 -5.60
CA ALA A 176 26.86 -21.13 -5.15
C ALA A 176 27.20 -21.17 -3.65
N ILE A 177 26.24 -21.59 -2.80
CA ILE A 177 26.40 -21.70 -1.34
C ILE A 177 27.60 -22.59 -0.99
N ALA A 178 27.81 -23.69 -1.70
CA ALA A 178 28.97 -24.58 -1.49
C ALA A 178 30.33 -23.93 -1.83
N GLN A 179 30.34 -22.90 -2.70
CA GLN A 179 31.54 -22.20 -3.14
C GLN A 179 31.83 -20.92 -2.35
N ILE A 180 30.83 -20.31 -1.70
CA ILE A 180 30.99 -19.05 -0.96
C ILE A 180 31.78 -19.30 0.34
N LYS A 181 32.96 -18.67 0.44
CA LYS A 181 33.79 -18.63 1.65
C LYS A 181 33.96 -17.18 2.09
N ASP A 182 33.77 -16.91 3.37
CA ASP A 182 34.04 -15.61 4.02
C ASP A 182 33.40 -14.38 3.34
N ASN A 183 32.24 -14.55 2.71
CA ASN A 183 31.47 -13.46 2.10
C ASN A 183 30.00 -13.50 2.54
N ASP A 184 29.74 -12.91 3.70
CA ASP A 184 28.45 -12.95 4.37
C ASP A 184 27.35 -12.27 3.56
N LYS A 185 27.68 -11.20 2.84
CA LYS A 185 26.74 -10.48 1.96
C LYS A 185 26.27 -11.35 0.80
N LEU A 186 27.22 -11.98 0.10
CA LEU A 186 26.89 -12.88 -1.01
C LEU A 186 26.16 -14.14 -0.52
N MET A 187 26.54 -14.67 0.64
CA MET A 187 25.84 -15.79 1.28
C MET A 187 24.40 -15.42 1.63
N ALA A 188 24.18 -14.25 2.25
CA ALA A 188 22.83 -13.78 2.58
C ALA A 188 21.96 -13.58 1.32
N GLU A 189 22.52 -13.02 0.25
CA GLU A 189 21.83 -12.90 -1.05
C GLU A 189 21.48 -14.27 -1.65
N ALA A 190 22.42 -15.22 -1.65
CA ALA A 190 22.19 -16.58 -2.09
C ALA A 190 21.07 -17.26 -1.29
N LEU A 191 21.08 -17.13 0.05
CA LEU A 191 20.05 -17.72 0.91
C LEU A 191 18.65 -17.13 0.66
N VAL A 192 18.54 -15.83 0.36
CA VAL A 192 17.25 -15.21 -0.01
C VAL A 192 16.71 -15.80 -1.32
N ILE A 193 17.56 -15.88 -2.36
CA ILE A 193 17.18 -16.45 -3.65
C ILE A 193 16.80 -17.93 -3.50
N ALA A 194 17.55 -18.69 -2.70
CA ALA A 194 17.27 -20.10 -2.42
C ALA A 194 15.95 -20.29 -1.70
N MET A 195 15.69 -19.47 -0.68
CA MET A 195 14.42 -19.45 0.06
C MET A 195 13.23 -19.16 -0.87
N ASP A 196 13.33 -18.14 -1.75
CA ASP A 196 12.29 -17.80 -2.72
C ASP A 196 12.07 -18.89 -3.77
N ALA A 197 13.15 -19.39 -4.37
CA ALA A 197 13.08 -20.47 -5.34
C ALA A 197 12.48 -21.74 -4.75
N ALA A 198 12.86 -22.11 -3.51
CA ALA A 198 12.29 -23.27 -2.83
C ALA A 198 10.78 -23.11 -2.55
N ALA A 199 10.34 -21.92 -2.12
CA ALA A 199 8.92 -21.63 -1.89
C ALA A 199 8.10 -21.76 -3.18
N GLN A 200 8.56 -21.15 -4.27
CA GLN A 200 7.87 -21.19 -5.57
C GLN A 200 7.91 -22.59 -6.22
N ALA A 201 8.98 -23.36 -5.97
CA ALA A 201 9.09 -24.76 -6.37
C ALA A 201 8.29 -25.72 -5.45
N LYS A 202 7.56 -25.20 -4.45
CA LYS A 202 6.78 -25.97 -3.47
C LYS A 202 7.64 -27.02 -2.73
N LYS A 203 8.87 -26.65 -2.34
CA LYS A 203 9.79 -27.46 -1.52
C LYS A 203 9.91 -26.88 -0.10
N PRO A 204 8.92 -27.07 0.78
CA PRO A 204 8.85 -26.40 2.08
C PRO A 204 10.02 -26.76 3.02
N GLU A 205 10.57 -27.97 2.93
CA GLU A 205 11.72 -28.39 3.75
C GLU A 205 12.98 -27.60 3.37
N LYS A 206 13.16 -27.35 2.07
CA LYS A 206 14.27 -26.54 1.56
C LYS A 206 14.09 -25.07 1.88
N GLU A 207 12.87 -24.55 1.79
CA GLU A 207 12.57 -23.17 2.23
C GLU A 207 12.94 -22.99 3.70
N LEU A 208 12.53 -23.93 4.57
CA LEU A 208 12.86 -23.93 5.99
C LEU A 208 14.36 -24.02 6.23
N GLU A 209 15.08 -24.89 5.50
CA GLU A 209 16.54 -25.02 5.59
C GLU A 209 17.24 -23.67 5.31
N MET A 210 16.86 -23.00 4.22
CA MET A 210 17.51 -21.76 3.78
C MET A 210 17.20 -20.59 4.72
N VAL A 211 15.94 -20.43 5.14
CA VAL A 211 15.57 -19.34 6.05
C VAL A 211 16.12 -19.56 7.47
N THR A 212 16.32 -20.82 7.90
CA THR A 212 16.98 -21.16 9.17
C THR A 212 18.43 -20.67 9.19
N LYS A 213 19.16 -20.80 8.07
CA LYS A 213 20.51 -20.24 7.92
C LYS A 213 20.44 -18.72 7.84
N LEU A 214 19.54 -18.17 7.01
CA LEU A 214 19.45 -16.73 6.75
C LEU A 214 19.15 -15.90 8.00
N LYS A 215 18.36 -16.43 8.95
CA LYS A 215 18.00 -15.71 10.18
C LYS A 215 19.16 -15.56 11.18
N ASP A 216 20.29 -16.27 10.98
CA ASP A 216 21.46 -16.08 11.84
C ASP A 216 21.93 -14.63 11.77
N ASP A 217 22.27 -14.05 12.92
CA ASP A 217 22.66 -12.64 13.05
C ASP A 217 23.78 -12.25 12.09
N LYS A 218 24.70 -13.18 11.80
CA LYS A 218 25.79 -13.01 10.84
C LYS A 218 25.28 -12.63 9.44
N TYR A 219 24.29 -13.34 8.92
CA TYR A 219 23.74 -13.08 7.58
C TYR A 219 22.64 -12.04 7.60
N LEU A 220 21.88 -11.96 8.69
CA LEU A 220 20.84 -10.96 8.88
C LEU A 220 21.43 -9.55 8.85
N LYS A 221 22.56 -9.31 9.53
CA LYS A 221 23.27 -8.01 9.50
C LYS A 221 23.81 -7.61 8.13
N ALA A 222 23.93 -8.57 7.19
CA ALA A 222 24.32 -8.29 5.82
C ALA A 222 23.12 -7.91 4.92
N ARG A 223 21.89 -7.93 5.47
CA ARG A 223 20.65 -7.51 4.83
C ARG A 223 20.23 -6.11 5.29
N ASN A 224 19.24 -5.55 4.61
CA ASN A 224 18.68 -4.27 5.03
C ASN A 224 17.82 -4.49 6.29
N GLN A 225 17.88 -3.56 7.24
CA GLN A 225 17.15 -3.66 8.50
C GLN A 225 15.64 -3.87 8.32
N TRP A 226 15.03 -3.25 7.31
CA TRP A 226 13.60 -3.40 7.01
C TRP A 226 13.23 -4.82 6.53
N GLU A 227 14.20 -5.63 6.06
CA GLU A 227 13.98 -7.03 5.67
C GLU A 227 13.98 -7.98 6.88
N HIS A 228 14.55 -7.58 8.01
CA HIS A 228 14.79 -8.48 9.15
C HIS A 228 13.49 -9.09 9.67
N TYR A 229 12.46 -8.26 9.87
CA TYR A 229 11.15 -8.73 10.31
C TYR A 229 10.53 -9.71 9.32
N GLY A 230 10.59 -9.41 8.01
CA GLY A 230 10.06 -10.28 6.96
C GLY A 230 10.73 -11.67 6.95
N ILE A 231 12.06 -11.72 7.10
CA ILE A 231 12.82 -12.98 7.18
C ILE A 231 12.42 -13.79 8.42
N ARG A 232 12.32 -13.14 9.59
CA ARG A 232 11.93 -13.79 10.85
C ARG A 232 10.49 -14.33 10.79
N MET A 233 9.54 -13.54 10.30
CA MET A 233 8.15 -13.98 10.11
C MET A 233 8.06 -15.14 9.12
N ARG A 234 8.89 -15.13 8.07
CA ARG A 234 8.93 -16.22 7.12
C ARG A 234 9.46 -17.51 7.74
N TYR A 235 10.50 -17.44 8.57
CA TYR A 235 10.97 -18.60 9.33
C TYR A 235 9.86 -19.18 10.23
N ALA A 236 9.14 -18.36 10.98
CA ALA A 236 8.01 -18.82 11.79
C ALA A 236 6.92 -19.49 10.93
N ASN A 237 6.59 -18.92 9.77
CA ASN A 237 5.65 -19.54 8.83
C ASN A 237 6.15 -20.88 8.27
N CYS A 238 7.44 -21.01 7.98
CA CYS A 238 8.04 -22.28 7.53
C CYS A 238 7.99 -23.35 8.64
N LEU A 239 8.27 -22.99 9.90
CA LEU A 239 8.12 -23.90 11.03
C LEU A 239 6.66 -24.38 11.17
N ARG A 240 5.70 -23.45 11.10
CA ARG A 240 4.27 -23.77 11.15
C ARG A 240 3.85 -24.72 10.03
N LYS A 241 4.21 -24.41 8.77
CA LYS A 241 3.93 -25.27 7.60
C LYS A 241 4.55 -26.67 7.72
N ALA A 242 5.70 -26.79 8.39
CA ALA A 242 6.33 -28.07 8.68
C ALA A 242 5.68 -28.83 9.86
N GLY A 243 4.58 -28.33 10.42
CA GLY A 243 3.89 -28.91 11.59
C GLY A 243 4.64 -28.72 12.90
N LYS A 244 5.70 -27.91 12.95
CA LYS A 244 6.52 -27.64 14.15
C LYS A 244 5.89 -26.53 14.99
N LEU A 245 4.65 -26.75 15.43
CA LEU A 245 3.82 -25.71 16.06
C LEU A 245 4.40 -25.23 17.40
N ASP A 246 4.95 -26.12 18.23
CA ASP A 246 5.59 -25.73 19.49
C ASP A 246 6.86 -24.90 19.30
N GLU A 247 7.68 -25.28 18.32
CA GLU A 247 8.88 -24.51 17.96
C GLU A 247 8.50 -23.12 17.45
N THR A 248 7.41 -23.04 16.67
CA THR A 248 6.85 -21.78 16.18
C THR A 248 6.37 -20.90 17.33
N ILE A 249 5.57 -21.44 18.25
CA ILE A 249 5.05 -20.70 19.42
C ILE A 249 6.21 -20.16 20.26
N ARG A 250 7.20 -21.00 20.58
CA ARG A 250 8.39 -20.58 21.33
C ARG A 250 9.13 -19.45 20.61
N TYR A 251 9.41 -19.63 19.33
CA TYR A 251 10.11 -18.63 18.52
C TYR A 251 9.36 -17.29 18.44
N CYS A 252 8.05 -17.32 18.22
CA CYS A 252 7.21 -16.13 18.19
C CYS A 252 7.17 -15.43 19.55
N THR A 253 7.09 -16.19 20.65
CA THR A 253 7.11 -15.64 22.02
C THR A 253 8.43 -14.97 22.35
N GLU A 254 9.56 -15.55 21.93
CA GLU A 254 10.88 -14.93 22.04
C GLU A 254 10.97 -13.68 21.16
N SER A 255 10.48 -13.76 19.92
CA SER A 255 10.50 -12.64 18.96
C SER A 255 9.63 -11.46 19.39
N GLU A 256 8.53 -11.72 20.08
CA GLU A 256 7.68 -10.71 20.71
C GLU A 256 8.46 -9.90 21.77
N LYS A 257 9.34 -10.57 22.54
CA LYS A 257 10.14 -9.98 23.63
C LYS A 257 11.42 -9.29 23.16
N ILE A 258 12.15 -9.88 22.21
CA ILE A 258 13.49 -9.43 21.81
C ILE A 258 13.45 -8.02 21.20
N VAL A 259 12.28 -7.54 20.76
CA VAL A 259 12.20 -6.32 19.97
C VAL A 259 11.19 -5.33 20.52
N GLU A 260 11.50 -4.81 21.70
CA GLU A 260 10.85 -3.63 22.28
C GLU A 260 10.82 -2.44 21.31
N ASN A 261 11.77 -2.39 20.35
CA ASN A 261 11.85 -1.35 19.31
C ASN A 261 11.11 -1.68 18.00
N HIS A 262 10.40 -2.81 17.90
CA HIS A 262 9.63 -3.10 16.69
C HIS A 262 8.38 -2.21 16.61
N PRO A 263 7.99 -1.78 15.39
CA PRO A 263 6.69 -1.21 15.14
C PRO A 263 5.57 -2.08 15.77
N PRO A 264 4.54 -1.49 16.41
CA PRO A 264 3.55 -2.27 17.14
C PRO A 264 2.77 -3.28 16.28
N ASP A 265 2.68 -3.09 14.95
CA ASP A 265 2.00 -3.98 14.01
C ASP A 265 2.77 -5.30 13.88
N GLN A 266 4.09 -5.24 13.91
CA GLN A 266 4.96 -6.40 13.91
C GLN A 266 4.80 -7.22 15.19
N ARG A 267 4.69 -6.56 16.35
CA ARG A 267 4.44 -7.24 17.64
C ARG A 267 3.06 -7.90 17.66
N GLN A 268 2.04 -7.20 17.16
CA GLN A 268 0.70 -7.76 17.02
C GLN A 268 0.66 -9.00 16.12
N ASN A 269 1.44 -9.03 15.03
CA ASN A 269 1.54 -10.18 14.14
C ASN A 269 2.15 -11.41 14.84
N TRP A 270 3.12 -11.24 15.74
CA TRP A 270 3.65 -12.35 16.56
C TRP A 270 2.58 -12.92 17.47
N CYS A 271 1.84 -12.07 18.17
CA CYS A 271 0.73 -12.49 19.04
C CYS A 271 -0.33 -13.29 18.24
N LYS A 272 -0.67 -12.82 17.04
CA LYS A 272 -1.62 -13.51 16.16
C LYS A 272 -1.08 -14.84 15.65
N MET A 273 0.20 -14.94 15.30
CA MET A 273 0.82 -16.20 14.87
C MET A 273 0.81 -17.26 15.98
N ILE A 274 1.02 -16.86 17.23
CA ILE A 274 0.91 -17.77 18.39
C ILE A 274 -0.52 -18.29 18.49
N ALA A 275 -1.53 -17.42 18.40
CA ALA A 275 -2.94 -17.81 18.44
C ALA A 275 -3.28 -18.82 17.32
N ASP A 276 -2.82 -18.56 16.10
CA ASP A 276 -2.98 -19.48 14.96
C ASP A 276 -2.40 -20.87 15.25
N CYS A 277 -1.18 -20.94 15.77
CA CYS A 277 -0.54 -22.21 16.11
C CYS A 277 -1.28 -22.95 17.23
N LEU A 278 -1.79 -22.24 18.24
CA LEU A 278 -2.61 -22.82 19.31
C LEU A 278 -3.92 -23.41 18.78
N ALA A 279 -4.57 -22.72 17.84
CA ALA A 279 -5.78 -23.22 17.18
C ALA A 279 -5.50 -24.49 16.35
N GLU A 280 -4.42 -24.50 15.56
CA GLU A 280 -3.99 -25.68 14.78
C GLU A 280 -3.62 -26.86 15.68
N LYS A 281 -2.98 -26.60 16.82
CA LYS A 281 -2.70 -27.60 17.86
C LYS A 281 -3.95 -28.13 18.56
N LYS A 282 -5.12 -27.53 18.32
CA LYS A 282 -6.35 -27.77 19.09
C LYS A 282 -6.12 -27.57 20.59
N ALA A 283 -5.34 -26.55 20.97
CA ALA A 283 -5.18 -26.13 22.36
C ALA A 283 -6.54 -25.75 22.97
N SER A 284 -6.62 -25.63 24.30
CA SER A 284 -7.85 -25.24 24.99
C SER A 284 -8.39 -23.90 24.48
N SER A 285 -9.71 -23.69 24.50
CA SER A 285 -10.27 -22.44 23.99
C SER A 285 -9.85 -21.25 24.84
N ASP A 286 -9.71 -21.43 26.15
CA ASP A 286 -9.21 -20.40 27.06
C ASP A 286 -7.80 -19.93 26.71
N GLU A 287 -6.91 -20.84 26.28
CA GLU A 287 -5.55 -20.50 25.86
C GLU A 287 -5.54 -19.72 24.53
N ILE A 288 -6.35 -20.15 23.56
CA ILE A 288 -6.52 -19.44 22.28
C ILE A 288 -7.10 -18.04 22.52
N ILE A 289 -8.17 -17.94 23.32
CA ILE A 289 -8.85 -16.67 23.63
C ILE A 289 -7.89 -15.73 24.35
N ARG A 290 -7.17 -16.21 25.38
CA ARG A 290 -6.17 -15.39 26.10
C ARG A 290 -5.12 -14.83 25.15
N GLN A 291 -4.63 -15.64 24.21
CA GLN A 291 -3.65 -15.19 23.23
C GLN A 291 -4.25 -14.21 22.21
N CYS A 292 -5.52 -14.38 21.82
CA CYS A 292 -6.24 -13.42 21.00
C CYS A 292 -6.47 -12.10 21.74
N GLU A 293 -6.78 -12.12 23.05
CA GLU A 293 -6.94 -10.90 23.85
C GLU A 293 -5.68 -10.05 23.92
N LYS A 294 -4.48 -10.66 23.93
CA LYS A 294 -3.21 -9.92 23.84
C LYS A 294 -3.13 -9.02 22.59
N VAL A 295 -3.73 -9.41 21.47
CA VAL A 295 -3.79 -8.61 20.23
C VAL A 295 -4.47 -7.26 20.48
N PHE A 296 -5.48 -7.23 21.35
CA PHE A 296 -6.22 -6.02 21.71
C PHE A 296 -5.58 -5.29 22.90
N VAL A 297 -5.24 -6.02 23.96
CA VAL A 297 -4.78 -5.46 25.24
C VAL A 297 -3.36 -4.91 25.15
N ASP A 298 -2.44 -5.64 24.52
CA ASP A 298 -1.02 -5.28 24.47
C ASP A 298 -0.69 -4.39 23.25
N HIS A 299 -1.54 -4.45 22.21
CA HIS A 299 -1.37 -3.69 20.97
C HIS A 299 -2.62 -2.90 20.57
N PRO A 300 -3.18 -2.08 21.47
CA PRO A 300 -4.42 -1.34 21.23
C PRO A 300 -4.27 -0.21 20.19
N ALA A 301 -3.05 0.21 19.85
CA ALA A 301 -2.80 1.31 18.92
C ALA A 301 -2.96 0.93 17.43
N ILE A 302 -3.11 -0.37 17.11
CA ILE A 302 -3.14 -0.86 15.73
C ILE A 302 -4.21 -1.94 15.61
N SER A 303 -5.03 -1.90 14.56
CA SER A 303 -6.21 -2.74 14.40
C SER A 303 -6.09 -3.84 13.33
N ASN A 304 -4.93 -3.98 12.68
CA ASN A 304 -4.71 -4.88 11.53
C ASN A 304 -5.19 -6.33 11.75
N ASN A 305 -5.02 -6.87 12.97
CA ASN A 305 -5.40 -8.25 13.31
C ASN A 305 -6.62 -8.37 14.24
N TRP A 306 -7.34 -7.28 14.52
CA TRP A 306 -8.47 -7.31 15.45
C TRP A 306 -9.62 -8.20 14.97
N TYR A 307 -10.00 -8.07 13.71
CA TYR A 307 -11.09 -8.87 13.12
C TYR A 307 -10.74 -10.37 13.13
N SER A 308 -9.51 -10.71 12.72
CA SER A 308 -9.07 -12.11 12.65
C SER A 308 -8.87 -12.73 14.05
N ALA A 309 -8.42 -11.95 15.04
CA ALA A 309 -8.38 -12.39 16.43
C ALA A 309 -9.79 -12.58 17.02
N GLN A 310 -10.73 -11.68 16.74
CA GLN A 310 -12.12 -11.81 17.17
C GLN A 310 -12.80 -13.03 16.55
N GLN A 311 -12.55 -13.30 15.27
CA GLN A 311 -13.03 -14.53 14.62
C GLN A 311 -12.52 -15.79 15.34
N MET A 312 -11.24 -15.83 15.72
CA MET A 312 -10.70 -16.98 16.47
C MET A 312 -11.32 -17.15 17.85
N ILE A 313 -11.71 -16.06 18.52
CA ILE A 313 -12.46 -16.12 19.78
C ILE A 313 -13.83 -16.79 19.54
N VAL A 314 -14.53 -16.41 18.47
CA VAL A 314 -15.81 -17.04 18.07
C VAL A 314 -15.62 -18.53 17.81
N ASP A 315 -14.64 -18.89 17.00
CA ASP A 315 -14.34 -20.28 16.63
C ASP A 315 -13.99 -21.13 17.85
N ALA A 316 -13.22 -20.57 18.80
CA ALA A 316 -12.84 -21.24 20.03
C ALA A 316 -14.06 -21.55 20.91
N PHE A 317 -14.97 -20.58 21.13
CA PHE A 317 -16.22 -20.83 21.85
C PHE A 317 -17.13 -21.84 21.15
N ALA A 318 -17.28 -21.71 19.82
CA ALA A 318 -18.13 -22.61 19.03
C ALA A 318 -17.64 -24.07 19.10
N ARG A 319 -16.32 -24.29 19.07
CA ARG A 319 -15.70 -25.62 19.20
C ARG A 319 -16.02 -26.30 20.54
N GLU A 320 -16.16 -25.52 21.61
CA GLU A 320 -16.58 -26.01 22.94
C GLU A 320 -18.11 -26.06 23.11
N LYS A 321 -18.87 -25.80 22.05
CA LYS A 321 -20.34 -25.70 22.07
C LYS A 321 -20.86 -24.64 23.04
N LYS A 322 -20.04 -23.65 23.37
CA LYS A 322 -20.41 -22.43 24.13
C LYS A 322 -21.04 -21.42 23.16
N PHE A 323 -22.16 -21.81 22.55
CA PHE A 323 -22.70 -21.10 21.40
C PHE A 323 -23.28 -19.71 21.75
N ASN A 324 -23.74 -19.48 22.99
CA ASN A 324 -24.20 -18.15 23.42
C ASN A 324 -23.02 -17.16 23.50
N GLU A 325 -21.89 -17.60 24.04
CA GLU A 325 -20.64 -16.85 24.12
C GLU A 325 -20.06 -16.61 22.73
N ALA A 326 -20.08 -17.64 21.87
CA ALA A 326 -19.68 -17.52 20.46
C ALA A 326 -20.55 -16.49 19.73
N LEU A 327 -21.87 -16.51 19.92
CA LEU A 327 -22.79 -15.58 19.29
C LEU A 327 -22.59 -14.13 19.80
N SER A 328 -22.34 -13.97 21.10
CA SER A 328 -22.00 -12.67 21.70
C SER A 328 -20.70 -12.11 21.12
N ALA A 329 -19.67 -12.95 20.98
CA ALA A 329 -18.40 -12.59 20.33
C ALA A 329 -18.56 -12.33 18.82
N ALA A 330 -19.45 -13.06 18.14
CA ALA A 330 -19.74 -12.90 16.72
C ALA A 330 -20.48 -11.60 16.43
N ARG A 331 -21.28 -11.10 17.38
CA ARG A 331 -21.90 -9.76 17.29
C ARG A 331 -20.85 -8.66 17.13
N ILE A 332 -19.77 -8.66 17.92
CA ILE A 332 -18.65 -7.72 17.74
C ILE A 332 -18.02 -7.87 16.36
N MET A 333 -17.75 -9.11 15.92
CA MET A 333 -17.16 -9.38 14.61
C MET A 333 -18.04 -8.86 13.46
N PHE A 334 -19.36 -9.06 13.56
CA PHE A 334 -20.35 -8.57 12.60
C PHE A 334 -20.36 -7.05 12.54
N ASP A 335 -20.45 -6.39 13.70
CA ASP A 335 -20.46 -4.93 13.79
C ASP A 335 -19.15 -4.28 13.32
N ALA A 336 -18.01 -4.97 13.48
CA ALA A 336 -16.68 -4.50 13.07
C ALA A 336 -16.33 -4.77 11.60
N SER A 337 -17.26 -5.26 10.78
CA SER A 337 -17.02 -5.64 9.38
C SER A 337 -16.90 -4.42 8.45
N ASP A 338 -15.67 -4.01 8.16
CA ASP A 338 -15.29 -2.82 7.36
C ASP A 338 -15.42 -2.99 5.83
N ASP A 339 -15.57 -4.22 5.35
CA ASP A 339 -15.74 -4.55 3.93
C ASP A 339 -16.86 -5.58 3.71
N GLN A 340 -17.29 -5.70 2.45
CA GLN A 340 -18.40 -6.57 2.05
C GLN A 340 -18.09 -8.06 2.31
N TRP A 341 -16.85 -8.49 2.10
CA TRP A 341 -16.49 -9.90 2.28
C TRP A 341 -16.52 -10.30 3.76
N LYS A 342 -15.97 -9.47 4.65
CA LYS A 342 -16.03 -9.68 6.11
C LYS A 342 -17.48 -9.70 6.59
N ARG A 343 -18.33 -8.85 6.02
CA ARG A 343 -19.75 -8.78 6.35
C ARG A 343 -20.53 -10.04 5.95
N GLU A 344 -20.36 -10.49 4.71
CA GLU A 344 -20.96 -11.74 4.24
C GLU A 344 -20.43 -12.96 5.03
N HIS A 345 -19.17 -12.93 5.45
CA HIS A 345 -18.58 -13.95 6.31
C HIS A 345 -19.18 -13.93 7.72
N SER A 346 -19.21 -12.78 8.39
CA SER A 346 -19.73 -12.65 9.75
C SER A 346 -21.24 -12.91 9.82
N CYS A 347 -22.00 -12.50 8.80
CA CYS A 347 -23.43 -12.83 8.67
C CYS A 347 -23.64 -14.36 8.62
N ARG A 348 -22.86 -15.08 7.80
CA ARG A 348 -22.93 -16.56 7.76
C ARG A 348 -22.57 -17.20 9.10
N VAL A 349 -21.52 -16.70 9.77
CA VAL A 349 -21.13 -17.20 11.10
C VAL A 349 -22.26 -17.00 12.12
N VAL A 350 -22.91 -15.84 12.15
CA VAL A 350 -24.05 -15.57 13.04
C VAL A 350 -25.23 -16.49 12.73
N ALA A 351 -25.58 -16.67 11.46
CA ALA A 351 -26.65 -17.57 11.03
C ALA A 351 -26.36 -19.03 11.42
N ASP A 352 -25.13 -19.51 11.19
CA ASP A 352 -24.69 -20.85 11.58
C ASP A 352 -24.76 -21.03 13.10
N LEU A 353 -24.38 -20.03 13.89
CA LEU A 353 -24.48 -20.09 15.36
C LEU A 353 -25.93 -20.14 15.83
N PHE A 354 -26.86 -19.40 15.21
CA PHE A 354 -28.29 -19.54 15.50
C PHE A 354 -28.80 -20.95 15.20
N LYS A 355 -28.40 -21.53 14.07
CA LYS A 355 -28.73 -22.92 13.71
C LYS A 355 -28.23 -23.93 14.74
N GLN A 356 -26.99 -23.76 15.21
CA GLN A 356 -26.41 -24.65 16.24
C GLN A 356 -27.11 -24.49 17.59
N LEU A 357 -27.51 -23.28 17.97
CA LEU A 357 -28.23 -23.00 19.22
C LEU A 357 -29.65 -23.60 19.22
N ASP A 358 -30.37 -23.44 18.12
CA ASP A 358 -31.79 -23.79 18.05
C ASP A 358 -32.04 -25.22 17.57
N GLY A 359 -31.03 -25.86 16.98
CA GLY A 359 -31.16 -27.16 16.32
C GLY A 359 -32.02 -27.14 15.05
N ASN A 360 -32.32 -25.96 14.51
CA ASN A 360 -33.11 -25.76 13.29
C ASN A 360 -32.74 -24.42 12.62
N ASP A 361 -33.24 -24.19 11.40
CA ASP A 361 -32.81 -23.05 10.57
C ASP A 361 -33.70 -21.80 10.70
N THR A 362 -34.73 -21.81 11.55
CA THR A 362 -35.75 -20.75 11.58
C THR A 362 -35.18 -19.39 11.94
N ARG A 363 -34.46 -19.28 13.07
CA ARG A 363 -33.87 -18.00 13.50
C ARG A 363 -32.72 -17.54 12.60
N ALA A 364 -31.98 -18.49 12.05
CA ALA A 364 -30.93 -18.22 11.07
C ALA A 364 -31.51 -17.59 9.79
N GLN A 365 -32.61 -18.13 9.28
CA GLN A 365 -33.30 -17.60 8.10
C GLN A 365 -33.90 -16.22 8.39
N GLN A 366 -34.54 -16.03 9.56
CA GLN A 366 -35.03 -14.72 10.00
C GLN A 366 -33.93 -13.67 10.07
N PHE A 367 -32.73 -14.04 10.53
CA PHE A 367 -31.59 -13.12 10.58
C PHE A 367 -31.14 -12.73 9.16
N ILE A 368 -31.04 -13.68 8.24
CA ILE A 368 -30.67 -13.42 6.84
C ILE A 368 -31.70 -12.51 6.15
N GLU A 369 -32.99 -12.79 6.34
CA GLU A 369 -34.08 -11.95 5.82
C GLU A 369 -34.00 -10.54 6.40
N PHE A 370 -33.76 -10.41 7.71
CA PHE A 370 -33.58 -9.10 8.36
C PHE A 370 -32.38 -8.31 7.80
N GLN A 371 -31.29 -8.99 7.44
CA GLN A 371 -30.13 -8.34 6.80
C GLN A 371 -30.45 -7.80 5.40
N ASP A 372 -31.18 -8.56 4.60
CA ASP A 372 -31.51 -8.22 3.20
C ASP A 372 -32.63 -7.18 3.11
N GLN A 373 -33.67 -7.34 3.94
CA GLN A 373 -34.91 -6.56 3.88
C GLN A 373 -34.93 -5.41 4.88
N GLY A 374 -34.23 -5.53 6.01
CA GLY A 374 -34.30 -4.57 7.11
C GLY A 374 -35.53 -4.81 8.00
N PRO A 375 -35.83 -3.88 8.93
CA PRO A 375 -36.94 -4.02 9.86
C PRO A 375 -38.31 -3.91 9.19
N ASP A 376 -38.42 -3.16 8.08
CA ASP A 376 -39.69 -2.85 7.41
C ASP A 376 -40.05 -3.88 6.32
N GLY A 377 -39.47 -5.09 6.40
CA GLY A 377 -39.81 -6.20 5.51
C GLY A 377 -39.53 -5.98 4.02
N GLU A 378 -40.20 -6.77 3.19
CA GLU A 378 -40.08 -6.74 1.73
C GLU A 378 -40.82 -5.53 1.14
N ASP A 379 -41.92 -5.09 1.78
CA ASP A 379 -42.77 -4.01 1.28
C ASP A 379 -42.24 -2.60 1.61
N LYS A 380 -41.23 -2.51 2.49
CA LYS A 380 -40.53 -1.30 2.92
C LYS A 380 -41.44 -0.31 3.66
N LYS A 381 -42.47 -0.79 4.36
CA LYS A 381 -43.40 0.03 5.14
C LYS A 381 -43.48 -0.44 6.57
N ALA A 382 -42.95 0.37 7.49
CA ALA A 382 -43.08 0.10 8.92
C ALA A 382 -44.55 -0.08 9.37
N GLY A 383 -44.79 -1.06 10.24
CA GLY A 383 -46.08 -1.35 10.88
C GLY A 383 -46.95 -2.36 10.13
N THR A 384 -46.40 -3.06 9.15
CA THR A 384 -47.09 -4.11 8.38
C THR A 384 -46.79 -5.51 8.94
N ASP A 385 -47.49 -6.52 8.43
CA ASP A 385 -47.34 -7.92 8.88
C ASP A 385 -45.99 -8.54 8.47
N ASP A 386 -45.27 -7.95 7.50
CA ASP A 386 -43.95 -8.40 7.05
C ASP A 386 -42.77 -7.74 7.79
N ASP A 387 -43.04 -6.87 8.78
CA ASP A 387 -42.01 -6.30 9.64
C ASP A 387 -41.16 -7.39 10.31
N LEU A 388 -39.85 -7.31 10.13
CA LEU A 388 -38.90 -8.29 10.65
C LEU A 388 -38.29 -7.83 11.98
N LYS A 389 -38.16 -8.76 12.92
CA LYS A 389 -37.45 -8.53 14.18
C LYS A 389 -36.00 -8.94 14.05
N ASN A 390 -35.08 -8.09 14.48
CA ASN A 390 -33.65 -8.41 14.52
C ASN A 390 -33.37 -9.53 15.54
N PRO A 391 -33.00 -10.75 15.12
CA PRO A 391 -32.73 -11.84 16.07
C PRO A 391 -31.49 -11.59 16.94
N LEU A 392 -30.55 -10.74 16.49
CA LEU A 392 -29.31 -10.42 17.19
C LEU A 392 -29.51 -9.36 18.29
N SER A 393 -30.63 -8.62 18.27
CA SER A 393 -30.91 -7.55 19.24
C SER A 393 -30.96 -8.05 20.70
N ALA A 394 -31.36 -9.30 20.91
CA ALA A 394 -31.44 -9.96 22.21
C ALA A 394 -30.10 -10.50 22.74
N VAL A 395 -29.04 -10.48 21.91
CA VAL A 395 -27.71 -11.02 22.27
C VAL A 395 -26.86 -9.92 22.87
N ASN A 396 -26.53 -9.99 24.16
CA ASN A 396 -25.68 -8.98 24.79
C ASN A 396 -24.26 -8.96 24.22
N TYR A 397 -23.63 -7.79 24.20
CA TYR A 397 -22.19 -7.72 23.95
C TYR A 397 -21.42 -8.37 25.11
N PRO A 398 -20.32 -9.09 24.84
CA PRO A 398 -19.45 -9.58 25.89
C PRO A 398 -18.71 -8.40 26.55
N SER A 399 -18.47 -8.51 27.86
CA SER A 399 -17.66 -7.53 28.60
C SER A 399 -16.20 -7.99 28.68
N TYR A 400 -15.27 -7.09 28.39
CA TYR A 400 -13.83 -7.34 28.42
C TYR A 400 -13.10 -6.23 29.19
N ALA A 401 -13.12 -6.30 30.53
CA ALA A 401 -12.62 -5.22 31.40
C ALA A 401 -11.15 -4.81 31.10
N GLU A 402 -10.25 -5.76 30.85
CA GLU A 402 -8.85 -5.43 30.51
C GLU A 402 -8.72 -4.78 29.12
N ARG A 403 -9.57 -5.19 28.17
CA ARG A 403 -9.64 -4.58 26.83
C ARG A 403 -10.13 -3.14 26.94
N GLU A 404 -11.22 -2.91 27.67
CA GLU A 404 -11.77 -1.57 27.95
C GLU A 404 -10.74 -0.66 28.63
N LYS A 405 -10.04 -1.16 29.63
CA LYS A 405 -8.97 -0.43 30.32
C LYS A 405 -7.82 -0.05 29.38
N SER A 406 -7.36 -0.97 28.54
CA SER A 406 -6.30 -0.70 27.57
C SER A 406 -6.74 0.30 26.49
N PHE A 407 -7.97 0.17 26.00
CA PHE A 407 -8.55 1.08 25.02
C PHE A 407 -8.82 2.47 25.60
N ALA A 408 -9.20 2.58 26.86
CA ALA A 408 -9.37 3.88 27.52
C ALA A 408 -8.04 4.65 27.57
N ARG A 409 -6.94 3.99 27.96
CA ARG A 409 -5.59 4.59 27.91
C ARG A 409 -5.23 5.02 26.49
N THR A 410 -5.40 4.12 25.52
CA THR A 410 -5.04 4.39 24.12
C THR A 410 -5.91 5.50 23.51
N THR A 411 -7.17 5.61 23.90
CA THR A 411 -8.09 6.67 23.47
C THR A 411 -7.61 8.06 23.90
N ALA A 412 -6.99 8.15 25.09
CA ALA A 412 -6.41 9.38 25.62
C ALA A 412 -5.10 9.77 24.92
N GLU A 413 -4.39 8.81 24.33
CA GLU A 413 -3.08 9.00 23.70
C GLU A 413 -3.15 9.07 22.16
N CYS A 414 -4.17 8.48 21.53
CA CYS A 414 -4.36 8.62 20.08
C CYS A 414 -4.71 10.08 19.79
N GLY A 415 -4.07 10.72 18.82
CA GLY A 415 -4.19 12.17 18.64
C GLY A 415 -5.59 12.69 18.28
N ASP A 416 -5.66 13.86 17.67
CA ASP A 416 -6.88 14.63 17.38
C ASP A 416 -7.16 14.76 15.88
N ASN A 417 -6.72 13.78 15.08
CA ASN A 417 -6.97 13.73 13.64
C ASN A 417 -8.11 12.76 13.27
N SER A 418 -8.48 12.75 12.00
CA SER A 418 -9.46 11.81 11.44
C SER A 418 -9.14 10.36 11.78
N ALA A 419 -7.90 9.91 11.51
CA ALA A 419 -7.48 8.53 11.75
C ALA A 419 -7.61 8.12 13.23
N ALA A 420 -7.23 9.00 14.17
CA ALA A 420 -7.35 8.76 15.60
C ALA A 420 -8.83 8.63 16.02
N SER A 421 -9.70 9.47 15.48
CA SER A 421 -11.15 9.40 15.72
C SER A 421 -11.74 8.09 15.19
N ARG A 422 -11.37 7.66 13.98
CA ARG A 422 -11.78 6.35 13.44
C ARG A 422 -11.28 5.20 14.30
N HIS A 423 -10.05 5.29 14.78
CA HIS A 423 -9.48 4.28 15.69
C HIS A 423 -10.23 4.21 17.03
N ARG A 424 -10.64 5.35 17.60
CA ARG A 424 -11.56 5.40 18.75
C ARG A 424 -12.88 4.72 18.45
N GLY A 425 -13.45 4.99 17.27
CA GLY A 425 -14.66 4.33 16.78
C GLY A 425 -14.53 2.82 16.81
N LEU A 426 -13.45 2.28 16.24
CA LEU A 426 -13.17 0.84 16.27
C LEU A 426 -13.05 0.31 17.71
N MET A 427 -12.28 0.97 18.59
CA MET A 427 -12.17 0.55 19.99
C MET A 427 -13.53 0.42 20.68
N GLN A 428 -14.45 1.37 20.44
CA GLN A 428 -15.81 1.32 20.98
C GLN A 428 -16.64 0.15 20.42
N ILE A 429 -16.47 -0.22 19.15
CA ILE A 429 -17.12 -1.43 18.59
C ILE A 429 -16.63 -2.68 19.33
N TYR A 430 -15.32 -2.81 19.52
CA TYR A 430 -14.70 -3.98 20.15
C TYR A 430 -14.93 -4.06 21.68
N THR A 431 -15.58 -3.06 22.28
CA THR A 431 -16.07 -3.08 23.67
C THR A 431 -17.61 -2.99 23.74
N GLY A 432 -18.32 -3.18 22.62
CA GLY A 432 -19.79 -3.26 22.61
C GLY A 432 -20.52 -1.93 22.79
N HIS A 433 -19.98 -0.83 22.24
CA HIS A 433 -20.54 0.52 22.33
C HIS A 433 -20.80 1.15 20.94
N PRO A 434 -21.66 0.55 20.09
CA PRO A 434 -21.85 0.98 18.70
C PRO A 434 -22.31 2.43 18.53
N ARG A 435 -23.19 2.95 19.41
CA ARG A 435 -23.62 4.36 19.33
C ARG A 435 -22.48 5.34 19.59
N LYS A 436 -21.64 5.05 20.57
CA LYS A 436 -20.44 5.86 20.86
C LYS A 436 -19.40 5.72 19.75
N ALA A 437 -19.28 4.53 19.15
CA ALA A 437 -18.46 4.34 17.96
C ALA A 437 -18.91 5.22 16.79
N MET A 438 -20.23 5.27 16.52
CA MET A 438 -20.80 6.12 15.47
C MET A 438 -20.43 7.59 15.64
N GLN A 439 -20.46 8.11 16.87
CA GLN A 439 -20.03 9.49 17.14
C GLN A 439 -18.57 9.74 16.75
N TYR A 440 -17.67 8.81 17.10
CA TYR A 440 -16.27 8.94 16.75
C TYR A 440 -16.01 8.80 15.25
N PHE A 441 -16.76 7.96 14.54
CA PHE A 441 -16.65 7.90 13.09
C PHE A 441 -17.17 9.16 12.40
N ILE A 442 -18.26 9.76 12.92
CA ILE A 442 -18.71 11.08 12.48
C ILE A 442 -17.62 12.12 12.75
N ASP A 443 -17.04 12.16 13.95
CA ASP A 443 -15.92 13.07 14.29
C ASP A 443 -14.75 12.88 13.31
N GLY A 444 -14.42 11.62 12.96
CA GLY A 444 -13.44 11.28 11.94
C GLY A 444 -13.79 11.87 10.57
N ALA A 445 -15.01 11.65 10.07
CA ALA A 445 -15.47 12.21 8.80
C ALA A 445 -15.46 13.74 8.79
N ARG A 446 -15.80 14.39 9.91
CA ARG A 446 -15.78 15.85 10.05
C ARG A 446 -14.36 16.42 10.04
N ARG A 447 -13.37 15.67 10.53
CA ARG A 447 -11.93 16.04 10.54
C ARG A 447 -11.21 15.71 9.23
N ALA A 448 -11.65 14.69 8.51
CA ALA A 448 -10.92 14.14 7.38
C ALA A 448 -10.63 15.18 6.29
N SER A 449 -9.41 15.20 5.76
CA SER A 449 -9.11 15.95 4.53
C SER A 449 -9.92 15.39 3.34
N CYS A 450 -9.96 16.07 2.20
CA CYS A 450 -10.61 15.52 1.00
C CYS A 450 -10.03 14.16 0.58
N ASP A 451 -8.72 13.95 0.80
CA ASP A 451 -8.03 12.69 0.52
C ASP A 451 -8.36 11.56 1.51
N ASP A 452 -8.60 11.90 2.78
CA ASP A 452 -8.95 10.93 3.84
C ASP A 452 -10.48 10.81 4.04
N PHE A 453 -11.29 11.62 3.36
CA PHE A 453 -12.73 11.62 3.57
C PHE A 453 -13.38 10.31 3.15
N SER A 454 -12.97 9.72 2.02
CA SER A 454 -13.54 8.43 1.61
C SER A 454 -13.37 7.33 2.64
N PRO A 455 -12.15 6.98 3.11
CA PRO A 455 -12.03 5.97 4.14
C PRO A 455 -12.78 6.36 5.43
N ALA A 456 -12.83 7.65 5.80
CA ALA A 456 -13.59 8.08 6.97
C ALA A 456 -15.11 7.93 6.84
N ALA A 457 -15.68 8.33 5.71
CA ALA A 457 -17.09 8.15 5.42
C ALA A 457 -17.43 6.66 5.24
N LEU A 458 -16.56 5.86 4.63
CA LEU A 458 -16.74 4.41 4.55
C LEU A 458 -16.79 3.77 5.93
N ASP A 459 -15.90 4.12 6.86
CA ASP A 459 -15.94 3.60 8.24
C ASP A 459 -17.22 4.05 8.98
N MET A 460 -17.59 5.33 8.83
CA MET A 460 -18.83 5.88 9.39
C MET A 460 -20.07 5.12 8.91
N ILE A 461 -20.14 4.79 7.63
CA ILE A 461 -21.28 4.11 7.03
C ILE A 461 -21.21 2.61 7.34
N ARG A 462 -20.12 1.95 6.94
CA ARG A 462 -19.97 0.49 6.97
C ARG A 462 -19.84 -0.06 8.38
N ILE A 463 -19.25 0.67 9.32
CA ILE A 463 -19.04 0.19 10.68
C ILE A 463 -19.99 0.94 11.62
N GLY A 464 -19.93 2.27 11.62
CA GLY A 464 -20.74 3.11 12.51
C GLY A 464 -22.25 2.91 12.32
N ALA A 465 -22.79 3.29 11.18
CA ALA A 465 -24.24 3.23 10.93
C ALA A 465 -24.75 1.78 10.95
N HIS A 466 -24.01 0.87 10.32
CA HIS A 466 -24.31 -0.56 10.33
C HIS A 466 -24.43 -1.13 11.75
N SER A 467 -23.45 -0.90 12.63
CA SER A 467 -23.46 -1.47 13.99
C SER A 467 -24.57 -0.93 14.89
N VAL A 468 -25.02 0.32 14.67
CA VAL A 468 -26.15 0.89 15.40
C VAL A 468 -27.49 0.33 14.90
N ARG A 469 -27.62 0.15 13.58
CA ARG A 469 -28.83 -0.39 12.94
C ARG A 469 -28.96 -1.90 13.13
N GLY A 470 -27.84 -2.62 13.02
CA GLY A 470 -27.76 -4.07 13.00
C GLY A 470 -28.17 -4.72 11.67
N TYR A 471 -28.21 -3.97 10.55
CA TYR A 471 -28.56 -4.49 9.22
C TYR A 471 -28.01 -3.67 8.04
N ASP A 472 -28.03 -4.29 6.85
CA ASP A 472 -27.47 -3.76 5.58
C ASP A 472 -28.48 -3.17 4.61
N ALA A 473 -29.77 -3.46 4.77
CA ALA A 473 -30.79 -2.91 3.89
C ALA A 473 -30.72 -1.37 3.84
N ASP A 474 -30.88 -0.84 2.63
CA ASP A 474 -31.00 0.59 2.35
C ASP A 474 -29.76 1.43 2.78
N MET A 475 -28.57 0.80 2.83
CA MET A 475 -27.31 1.49 3.09
C MET A 475 -26.93 2.48 1.98
N GLU A 476 -27.51 2.35 0.77
CA GLU A 476 -27.32 3.27 -0.35
C GLU A 476 -27.66 4.73 0.00
N ASP A 477 -28.66 4.96 0.85
CA ASP A 477 -29.05 6.32 1.24
C ASP A 477 -27.98 7.01 2.09
N PHE A 478 -27.21 6.26 2.89
CA PHE A 478 -26.07 6.78 3.64
C PHE A 478 -24.95 7.24 2.72
N TYR A 479 -24.65 6.44 1.68
CA TYR A 479 -23.67 6.80 0.67
C TYR A 479 -24.11 8.02 -0.16
N ARG A 480 -25.39 8.07 -0.53
CA ARG A 480 -25.99 9.19 -1.26
C ARG A 480 -25.92 10.48 -0.43
N PHE A 481 -26.29 10.41 0.84
CA PHE A 481 -26.19 11.54 1.76
C PHE A 481 -24.74 12.00 1.96
N ALA A 482 -23.80 11.09 2.25
CA ALA A 482 -22.41 11.46 2.46
C ALA A 482 -21.74 12.09 1.22
N SER A 483 -22.17 11.68 0.01
CA SER A 483 -21.64 12.23 -1.24
C SER A 483 -22.30 13.54 -1.67
N LEU A 484 -23.64 13.63 -1.61
CA LEU A 484 -24.41 14.75 -2.16
C LEU A 484 -24.82 15.79 -1.11
N GLY A 485 -24.81 15.42 0.17
CA GLY A 485 -25.30 16.25 1.27
C GLY A 485 -26.82 16.38 1.28
N PRO A 486 -27.36 17.25 2.15
CA PRO A 486 -28.80 17.41 2.35
C PRO A 486 -29.52 18.02 1.14
N ASN A 487 -28.82 18.81 0.32
CA ASN A 487 -29.41 19.51 -0.83
C ASN A 487 -29.41 18.67 -2.13
N GLY A 488 -29.18 17.36 -2.02
CA GLY A 488 -29.29 16.45 -3.15
C GLY A 488 -28.34 16.69 -4.34
N PRO A 489 -28.57 15.95 -5.44
CA PRO A 489 -27.82 16.08 -6.68
C PRO A 489 -27.77 17.50 -7.27
N ASP A 490 -28.82 18.31 -7.13
CA ASP A 490 -28.86 19.65 -7.71
C ASP A 490 -28.11 20.71 -6.88
N GLY A 491 -27.95 20.46 -5.57
CA GLY A 491 -27.23 21.30 -4.61
C GLY A 491 -28.05 22.47 -4.06
N LYS A 492 -29.36 22.53 -4.31
CA LYS A 492 -30.28 23.59 -3.89
C LYS A 492 -31.19 23.09 -2.78
N ALA A 493 -31.23 23.82 -1.67
CA ALA A 493 -32.14 23.47 -0.58
C ALA A 493 -33.61 23.69 -0.97
N GLY A 494 -34.50 22.81 -0.49
CA GLY A 494 -35.94 22.92 -0.65
C GLY A 494 -36.49 22.33 -1.94
N THR A 495 -35.71 21.50 -2.64
CA THR A 495 -36.10 20.84 -3.88
C THR A 495 -36.56 19.40 -3.63
N GLU A 496 -37.15 18.76 -4.64
CA GLU A 496 -37.65 17.38 -4.54
C GLU A 496 -36.53 16.34 -4.37
N ASP A 497 -35.28 16.69 -4.70
CA ASP A 497 -34.12 15.80 -4.61
C ASP A 497 -33.32 15.95 -3.31
N ASP A 498 -33.77 16.82 -2.39
CA ASP A 498 -33.25 16.93 -1.03
C ASP A 498 -33.18 15.55 -0.34
N ILE A 499 -32.08 15.30 0.36
CA ILE A 499 -31.82 14.01 1.01
C ILE A 499 -31.97 14.19 2.51
N LYS A 500 -32.93 13.46 3.10
CA LYS A 500 -33.04 13.37 4.55
C LYS A 500 -31.79 12.71 5.12
N ASP A 501 -31.21 13.31 6.16
CA ASP A 501 -30.06 12.76 6.87
C ASP A 501 -30.40 11.38 7.50
N PRO A 502 -29.83 10.27 6.99
CA PRO A 502 -30.09 8.94 7.51
C PRO A 502 -29.27 8.61 8.77
N ILE A 503 -28.27 9.44 9.10
CA ILE A 503 -27.39 9.30 10.26
C ILE A 503 -28.02 9.94 11.50
N ALA A 504 -28.70 11.06 11.36
CA ALA A 504 -29.28 11.80 12.49
C ALA A 504 -30.14 10.93 13.44
N PRO A 505 -31.05 10.04 12.95
CA PRO A 505 -31.82 9.15 13.83
C PRO A 505 -30.97 8.15 14.64
N LEU A 506 -29.77 7.80 14.16
CA LEU A 506 -28.90 6.80 14.78
C LEU A 506 -28.19 7.34 16.03
N LEU A 507 -28.05 8.67 16.15
CA LEU A 507 -27.42 9.29 17.31
C LEU A 507 -28.32 9.22 18.54
N GLY A 508 -29.64 9.30 18.37
CA GLY A 508 -30.58 9.35 19.48
C GLY A 508 -30.48 10.65 20.30
N ASN A 509 -31.34 10.79 21.32
CA ASN A 509 -31.46 12.04 22.08
C ASN A 509 -30.32 12.30 23.06
N GLU A 510 -29.63 11.25 23.50
CA GLU A 510 -28.59 11.29 24.52
C GLU A 510 -27.24 11.81 23.98
N LEU A 511 -27.10 11.83 22.65
CA LEU A 511 -25.82 12.03 21.98
C LEU A 511 -25.91 13.27 21.08
N LYS A 512 -25.88 14.45 21.70
CA LYS A 512 -25.66 15.69 20.97
C LYS A 512 -24.20 15.73 20.53
N LEU A 513 -23.96 15.79 19.23
CA LEU A 513 -22.66 16.20 18.70
C LEU A 513 -22.36 17.56 19.33
N THR A 514 -21.37 17.63 20.23
CA THR A 514 -21.01 18.90 20.85
C THR A 514 -20.60 19.85 19.74
N SER A 515 -21.34 20.94 19.59
CA SER A 515 -21.11 21.98 18.58
C SER A 515 -19.86 22.84 18.88
N GLY A 516 -18.95 22.34 19.72
CA GLY A 516 -17.81 23.07 20.28
C GLY A 516 -16.45 22.65 19.70
N SER A 517 -15.50 23.58 19.84
CA SER A 517 -14.09 23.42 19.46
C SER A 517 -13.44 22.21 20.13
N GLY A 518 -12.78 21.35 19.36
CA GLY A 518 -11.98 20.21 19.82
C GLY A 518 -12.60 18.83 19.60
N GLY A 519 -13.85 18.74 19.13
CA GLY A 519 -14.57 17.48 18.86
C GLY A 519 -14.70 16.55 20.07
N MET A 520 -14.93 15.25 19.85
CA MET A 520 -15.28 14.30 20.94
C MET A 520 -14.16 14.03 21.95
N ALA A 521 -12.89 14.21 21.58
CA ALA A 521 -11.76 14.00 22.49
C ALA A 521 -11.55 15.18 23.46
N GLY A 522 -11.95 16.39 23.06
CA GLY A 522 -11.77 17.62 23.82
C GLY A 522 -10.29 17.97 24.01
N LEU A 523 -9.83 19.07 23.40
CA LEU A 523 -8.50 19.61 23.73
C LEU A 523 -8.58 20.39 25.05
N PRO A 524 -7.54 20.34 25.91
CA PRO A 524 -7.46 21.24 27.06
C PRO A 524 -7.61 22.71 26.64
N GLU A 525 -8.27 23.54 27.46
CA GLU A 525 -8.50 24.95 27.12
C GLU A 525 -7.20 25.72 26.83
N ALA A 526 -6.12 25.40 27.55
CA ALA A 526 -4.80 25.96 27.32
C ALA A 526 -4.26 25.60 25.92
N ASP A 527 -4.44 24.36 25.48
CA ASP A 527 -4.01 23.90 24.15
C ASP A 527 -4.85 24.54 23.04
N VAL A 528 -6.17 24.66 23.25
CA VAL A 528 -7.06 25.40 22.33
C VAL A 528 -6.59 26.84 22.16
N LYS A 529 -6.26 27.52 23.28
CA LYS A 529 -5.73 28.88 23.25
C LYS A 529 -4.40 28.96 22.50
N ASN A 530 -3.45 28.09 22.84
CA ASN A 530 -2.12 28.06 22.20
C ASN A 530 -2.24 27.81 20.69
N LEU A 531 -3.08 26.86 20.28
CA LEU A 531 -3.30 26.55 18.87
C LEU A 531 -3.88 27.74 18.11
N ARG A 532 -4.82 28.50 18.71
CA ARG A 532 -5.36 29.73 18.11
C ARG A 532 -4.31 30.83 17.97
N GLU A 533 -3.43 31.00 18.97
CA GLU A 533 -2.32 31.95 18.90
C GLU A 533 -1.34 31.58 17.78
N VAL A 534 -0.95 30.30 17.68
CA VAL A 534 -0.10 29.79 16.60
C VAL A 534 -0.77 29.95 15.24
N GLN A 535 -2.07 29.64 15.13
CA GLN A 535 -2.84 29.81 13.90
C GLN A 535 -2.85 31.27 13.44
N ALA A 536 -3.12 32.22 14.34
CA ALA A 536 -3.11 33.65 14.00
C ALA A 536 -1.74 34.10 13.48
N PHE A 537 -0.66 33.62 14.12
CA PHE A 537 0.70 33.87 13.64
C PHE A 537 0.95 33.26 12.26
N LEU A 538 0.60 31.99 12.04
CA LEU A 538 0.77 31.33 10.74
C LEU A 538 -0.06 31.98 9.64
N GLN A 539 -1.29 32.42 9.93
CA GLN A 539 -2.13 33.16 8.99
C GLN A 539 -1.47 34.48 8.57
N SER A 540 -0.75 35.15 9.47
CA SER A 540 0.04 36.35 9.12
C SER A 540 1.21 36.01 8.18
N LEU A 541 1.87 34.86 8.38
CA LEU A 541 2.96 34.41 7.52
C LEU A 541 2.48 33.94 6.14
N ALA A 542 1.30 33.31 6.07
CA ALA A 542 0.68 32.92 4.82
C ALA A 542 0.39 34.14 3.93
N GLY A 543 -0.01 35.25 4.56
CA GLY A 543 -0.24 36.56 3.96
C GLY A 543 1.02 37.29 3.47
N ASP A 544 2.21 36.89 3.96
CA ASP A 544 3.47 37.56 3.68
C ASP A 544 3.95 37.26 2.25
N GLN A 545 4.35 38.32 1.52
CA GLN A 545 4.93 38.21 0.19
C GLN A 545 6.30 37.54 0.19
N LEU A 546 7.02 37.57 1.32
CA LEU A 546 8.33 36.93 1.47
C LEU A 546 8.22 35.41 1.62
N THR A 547 7.12 34.91 2.20
CA THR A 547 6.85 33.48 2.35
C THR A 547 6.26 32.96 1.05
N LYS A 548 6.99 32.17 0.26
CA LYS A 548 6.54 31.72 -1.08
C LYS A 548 6.90 30.28 -1.39
N GLY A 549 6.25 29.70 -2.41
CA GLY A 549 6.50 28.33 -2.86
C GLY A 549 6.33 27.32 -1.72
N ARG A 550 7.36 26.52 -1.47
CA ARG A 550 7.33 25.45 -0.48
C ARG A 550 7.11 25.94 0.96
N ASP A 551 7.70 27.07 1.34
CA ASP A 551 7.57 27.57 2.73
C ASP A 551 6.13 28.01 3.00
N ARG A 552 5.49 28.67 2.04
CA ARG A 552 4.06 29.04 2.14
C ARG A 552 3.20 27.80 2.21
N ARG A 553 3.46 26.79 1.36
CA ARG A 553 2.75 25.52 1.38
C ARG A 553 2.80 24.87 2.77
N ASP A 554 3.98 24.82 3.40
CA ASP A 554 4.15 24.21 4.71
C ASP A 554 3.46 25.01 5.83
N VAL A 555 3.41 26.35 5.72
CA VAL A 555 2.59 27.21 6.59
C VAL A 555 1.10 26.91 6.44
N ILE A 556 0.57 26.81 5.21
CA ILE A 556 -0.84 26.51 4.97
C ILE A 556 -1.21 25.13 5.51
N VAL A 557 -0.41 24.10 5.24
CA VAL A 557 -0.63 22.74 5.78
C VAL A 557 -0.62 22.75 7.32
N SER A 558 0.19 23.60 7.94
CA SER A 558 0.20 23.75 9.40
C SER A 558 -1.09 24.40 9.92
N ILE A 559 -1.64 25.41 9.22
CA ILE A 559 -2.94 26.03 9.52
C ILE A 559 -4.06 25.00 9.39
N GLU A 560 -4.07 24.21 8.31
CA GLU A 560 -5.04 23.12 8.12
C GLU A 560 -5.01 22.12 9.27
N ARG A 561 -3.81 21.73 9.72
CA ARG A 561 -3.66 20.80 10.84
C ARG A 561 -4.22 21.37 12.15
N ILE A 562 -4.06 22.68 12.38
CA ILE A 562 -4.67 23.35 13.54
C ILE A 562 -6.20 23.35 13.43
N HIS A 563 -6.75 23.64 12.26
CA HIS A 563 -8.21 23.55 12.05
C HIS A 563 -8.74 22.13 12.26
N GLU A 564 -8.01 21.12 11.82
CA GLU A 564 -8.37 19.73 12.06
C GLU A 564 -8.39 19.40 13.56
N ALA A 565 -7.39 19.84 14.31
CA ALA A 565 -7.30 19.67 15.77
C ALA A 565 -8.45 20.38 16.50
N LEU A 566 -8.69 21.65 16.18
CA LEU A 566 -9.74 22.49 16.76
C LEU A 566 -11.14 22.14 16.26
N LEU A 567 -11.26 21.42 15.15
CA LEU A 567 -12.51 21.14 14.43
C LEU A 567 -13.35 22.41 14.22
N ASP A 568 -12.72 23.47 13.73
CA ASP A 568 -13.30 24.82 13.61
C ASP A 568 -13.34 25.34 12.15
N TRP A 569 -13.44 24.43 11.17
CA TRP A 569 -13.59 24.79 9.75
C TRP A 569 -14.82 25.65 9.44
N ASN A 570 -15.81 25.66 10.34
CA ASN A 570 -16.98 26.52 10.28
C ASN A 570 -16.79 27.90 10.94
N ALA A 571 -15.56 28.26 11.33
CA ALA A 571 -15.27 29.58 11.88
C ALA A 571 -15.70 30.69 10.91
N PRO A 572 -16.29 31.80 11.41
CA PRO A 572 -16.71 32.91 10.55
C PRO A 572 -15.56 33.43 9.69
N GLY A 573 -15.78 33.57 8.39
CA GLY A 573 -14.78 34.10 7.46
C GLY A 573 -13.76 33.09 6.95
N MET A 574 -13.77 31.84 7.40
CA MET A 574 -12.73 30.86 7.04
C MET A 574 -12.70 30.56 5.54
N LYS A 575 -13.87 30.29 4.94
CA LYS A 575 -14.00 30.05 3.49
C LYS A 575 -13.52 31.27 2.69
N GLN A 576 -13.88 32.47 3.14
CA GLN A 576 -13.46 33.73 2.52
C GLN A 576 -11.95 33.95 2.65
N TRP A 577 -11.35 33.56 3.78
CA TRP A 577 -9.91 33.65 3.98
C TRP A 577 -9.17 32.80 2.94
N TYR A 578 -9.45 31.49 2.83
CA TYR A 578 -8.81 30.64 1.82
C TYR A 578 -9.05 31.12 0.38
N ALA A 579 -10.28 31.53 0.05
CA ALA A 579 -10.58 32.09 -1.26
C ALA A 579 -9.76 33.38 -1.56
N SER A 580 -9.60 34.25 -0.55
CA SER A 580 -8.79 35.46 -0.69
C SER A 580 -7.30 35.16 -0.87
N GLN A 581 -6.78 34.13 -0.18
CA GLN A 581 -5.38 33.72 -0.36
C GLN A 581 -5.17 33.17 -1.77
N LEU A 582 -6.07 32.34 -2.30
CA LEU A 582 -6.01 31.84 -3.69
C LEU A 582 -6.03 32.97 -4.72
N ALA A 583 -6.85 34.00 -4.50
CA ALA A 583 -6.97 35.11 -5.45
C ALA A 583 -5.76 36.05 -5.46
N ASN A 584 -5.03 36.17 -4.35
CA ASN A 584 -4.00 37.22 -4.15
C ASN A 584 -2.57 36.75 -4.39
N PHE A 585 -2.32 35.45 -4.61
CA PHE A 585 -0.96 34.93 -4.74
C PHE A 585 -0.64 34.40 -6.12
N ASP A 586 0.66 34.50 -6.47
CA ASP A 586 1.21 33.84 -7.64
C ASP A 586 0.93 32.34 -7.56
N LYS A 587 0.59 31.76 -8.72
CA LYS A 587 0.30 30.33 -8.87
C LYS A 587 1.58 29.52 -8.65
N ASP A 588 1.79 29.10 -7.41
CA ASP A 588 2.97 28.38 -6.93
C ASP A 588 2.61 27.05 -6.24
N ASP A 589 3.59 26.41 -5.60
CA ASP A 589 3.42 25.13 -4.91
C ASP A 589 2.41 25.17 -3.74
N ALA A 590 1.99 26.34 -3.26
CA ALA A 590 1.03 26.49 -2.17
C ALA A 590 -0.44 26.45 -2.64
N GLU A 591 -0.70 26.59 -3.94
CA GLU A 591 -2.07 26.62 -4.50
C GLU A 591 -2.86 25.33 -4.17
N ASP A 592 -2.18 24.17 -4.20
CA ASP A 592 -2.78 22.88 -3.81
C ASP A 592 -3.28 22.88 -2.37
N ALA A 593 -2.44 23.35 -1.45
CA ALA A 593 -2.78 23.40 -0.03
C ALA A 593 -3.92 24.39 0.20
N LEU A 594 -3.85 25.58 -0.39
CA LEU A 594 -4.91 26.57 -0.28
C LEU A 594 -6.26 26.06 -0.82
N PHE A 595 -6.25 25.34 -1.95
CA PHE A 595 -7.47 24.80 -2.53
C PHE A 595 -8.03 23.61 -1.72
N ASN A 596 -7.17 22.79 -1.12
CA ASN A 596 -7.61 21.77 -0.16
C ASN A 596 -8.24 22.40 1.08
N GLY A 597 -7.61 23.40 1.67
CA GLY A 597 -8.16 24.17 2.79
C GLY A 597 -9.49 24.86 2.44
N LEU A 598 -9.65 25.38 1.21
CA LEU A 598 -10.92 25.94 0.73
C LEU A 598 -12.04 24.89 0.70
N GLN A 599 -11.75 23.68 0.20
CA GLN A 599 -12.72 22.58 0.19
C GLN A 599 -13.12 22.17 1.62
N LEU A 600 -12.17 22.12 2.55
CA LEU A 600 -12.44 21.79 3.95
C LEU A 600 -13.26 22.88 4.66
N ALA A 601 -12.94 24.15 4.41
CA ALA A 601 -13.71 25.29 4.89
C ALA A 601 -15.13 25.31 4.27
N ALA A 602 -15.28 24.93 3.00
CA ALA A 602 -16.59 24.78 2.37
C ALA A 602 -17.41 23.67 3.03
N ARG A 603 -16.79 22.54 3.39
CA ARG A 603 -17.47 21.47 4.15
C ARG A 603 -17.89 21.92 5.55
N ALA A 604 -17.20 22.89 6.15
CA ALA A 604 -17.56 23.51 7.43
C ALA A 604 -17.81 22.49 8.57
N CYS A 605 -16.92 21.51 8.72
CA CYS A 605 -17.03 20.41 9.69
C CYS A 605 -18.30 19.54 9.52
N ARG A 606 -18.92 19.48 8.34
CA ARG A 606 -19.95 18.47 8.04
C ARG A 606 -19.31 17.11 7.73
N TYR A 607 -20.11 16.05 7.84
CA TYR A 607 -19.72 14.67 7.49
C TYR A 607 -20.26 14.23 6.13
N ASP A 608 -20.64 15.20 5.30
CA ASP A 608 -21.04 15.04 3.90
C ASP A 608 -20.22 15.96 2.98
N LEU A 609 -20.35 15.81 1.67
CA LEU A 609 -19.62 16.59 0.68
C LEU A 609 -20.49 17.59 -0.10
N GLY A 610 -21.74 17.84 0.29
CA GLY A 610 -22.69 18.64 -0.52
C GLY A 610 -22.17 20.04 -0.85
N ASP A 611 -21.66 20.76 0.15
CA ASP A 611 -21.09 22.11 -0.05
C ASP A 611 -19.78 22.08 -0.86
N VAL A 612 -19.02 20.98 -0.79
CA VAL A 612 -17.82 20.78 -1.61
C VAL A 612 -18.23 20.54 -3.07
N GLN A 613 -19.28 19.77 -3.32
CA GLN A 613 -19.83 19.61 -4.67
C GLN A 613 -20.30 20.94 -5.25
N ALA A 614 -21.01 21.74 -4.46
CA ALA A 614 -21.47 23.06 -4.87
C ALA A 614 -20.30 23.98 -5.22
N LEU A 615 -19.22 23.95 -4.44
CA LEU A 615 -17.98 24.67 -4.74
C LEU A 615 -17.38 24.22 -6.09
N TRP A 616 -17.27 22.91 -6.33
CA TRP A 616 -16.75 22.38 -7.60
C TRP A 616 -17.60 22.81 -8.79
N LYS A 617 -18.93 22.72 -8.69
CA LYS A 617 -19.85 23.16 -9.75
C LYS A 617 -19.70 24.65 -10.05
N ASP A 618 -19.58 25.49 -9.02
CA ASP A 618 -19.38 26.93 -9.18
C ASP A 618 -18.09 27.23 -9.95
N LEU A 619 -16.98 26.59 -9.56
CA LEU A 619 -15.68 26.74 -10.23
C LEU A 619 -15.68 26.23 -11.68
N GLU A 620 -16.37 25.12 -11.95
CA GLU A 620 -16.54 24.59 -13.31
C GLU A 620 -17.41 25.49 -14.19
N SER A 621 -18.39 26.18 -13.59
CA SER A 621 -19.30 27.08 -14.32
C SER A 621 -18.71 28.45 -14.66
N LYS A 622 -17.61 28.85 -13.99
CA LYS A 622 -16.96 30.15 -14.13
C LYS A 622 -15.45 30.03 -14.43
N PRO A 623 -15.06 29.36 -15.53
CA PRO A 623 -13.65 29.12 -15.85
C PRO A 623 -12.84 30.41 -16.05
N GLU A 624 -13.49 31.52 -16.39
CA GLU A 624 -12.89 32.84 -16.58
C GLU A 624 -12.44 33.51 -15.27
N GLU A 625 -13.03 33.17 -14.12
CA GLU A 625 -12.67 33.77 -12.82
C GLU A 625 -11.32 33.26 -12.29
N LYS A 626 -10.75 32.19 -12.91
CA LYS A 626 -9.37 31.68 -12.73
C LYS A 626 -8.83 31.64 -11.30
N LEU A 627 -9.70 31.41 -10.31
CA LEU A 627 -9.33 31.34 -8.88
C LEU A 627 -8.21 30.31 -8.63
N VAL A 628 -8.16 29.25 -9.45
CA VAL A 628 -7.19 28.16 -9.36
C VAL A 628 -6.59 27.89 -10.75
N ALA A 629 -5.33 27.48 -10.84
CA ALA A 629 -4.71 27.03 -12.09
C ALA A 629 -5.41 25.77 -12.65
N PRO A 630 -5.54 25.65 -13.99
CA PRO A 630 -6.10 24.45 -14.61
C PRO A 630 -5.40 23.15 -14.21
N GLU A 631 -4.07 23.19 -14.01
CA GLU A 631 -3.26 22.05 -13.60
C GLU A 631 -3.61 21.58 -12.18
N THR A 632 -3.83 22.51 -11.27
CA THR A 632 -4.26 22.25 -9.89
C THR A 632 -5.69 21.70 -9.87
N MET A 633 -6.61 22.31 -10.63
CA MET A 633 -7.98 21.79 -10.82
C MET A 633 -7.97 20.36 -11.36
N LYS A 634 -7.09 20.05 -12.33
CA LYS A 634 -6.95 18.69 -12.85
C LYS A 634 -6.41 17.71 -11.81
N ARG A 635 -5.36 18.09 -11.07
CA ARG A 635 -4.72 17.24 -10.05
C ARG A 635 -5.68 16.92 -8.91
N ILE A 636 -6.27 17.94 -8.29
CA ILE A 636 -7.19 17.80 -7.16
C ILE A 636 -8.53 17.22 -7.65
N GLY A 637 -8.96 17.55 -8.87
CA GLY A 637 -10.13 16.95 -9.51
C GLY A 637 -10.03 15.43 -9.65
N MET A 638 -8.84 14.88 -9.95
CA MET A 638 -8.66 13.42 -9.95
C MET A 638 -8.86 12.80 -8.57
N GLN A 639 -8.38 13.45 -7.49
CA GLN A 639 -8.58 12.99 -6.12
C GLN A 639 -10.07 13.07 -5.74
N TRP A 640 -10.71 14.18 -6.05
CA TRP A 640 -12.16 14.38 -5.87
C TRP A 640 -12.99 13.30 -6.57
N GLN A 641 -12.72 13.01 -7.85
CA GLN A 641 -13.41 11.96 -8.59
C GLN A 641 -13.14 10.56 -8.01
N LYS A 642 -11.92 10.30 -7.51
CA LYS A 642 -11.62 9.06 -6.79
C LYS A 642 -12.46 8.95 -5.51
N THR A 643 -12.60 10.05 -4.76
CA THR A 643 -13.42 10.11 -3.55
C THR A 643 -14.88 9.81 -3.84
N LEU A 644 -15.47 10.50 -4.83
CA LEU A 644 -16.84 10.24 -5.28
C LEU A 644 -17.04 8.81 -5.78
N LYS A 645 -16.08 8.25 -6.54
CA LYS A 645 -16.15 6.87 -7.02
C LYS A 645 -16.16 5.85 -5.90
N MET A 646 -15.44 6.10 -4.79
CA MET A 646 -15.45 5.21 -3.64
C MET A 646 -16.75 5.30 -2.83
N LEU A 647 -17.41 6.46 -2.83
CA LEU A 647 -18.69 6.67 -2.15
C LEU A 647 -19.89 6.29 -3.00
N ASN A 648 -19.75 6.22 -4.33
CA ASN A 648 -20.78 5.65 -5.19
C ASN A 648 -20.77 4.13 -5.02
N PRO A 649 -21.80 3.52 -4.41
CA PRO A 649 -21.84 2.08 -4.28
C PRO A 649 -21.78 1.45 -5.68
N PRO A 650 -20.98 0.39 -5.90
CA PRO A 650 -21.05 -0.34 -7.15
C PRO A 650 -22.50 -0.81 -7.32
N PRO A 651 -23.09 -0.70 -8.53
CA PRO A 651 -24.46 -1.14 -8.74
C PRO A 651 -24.57 -2.59 -8.29
N LYS A 652 -25.55 -2.87 -7.41
CA LYS A 652 -25.84 -4.24 -6.94
C LYS A 652 -25.85 -5.16 -8.16
N PRO A 653 -25.07 -6.25 -8.19
CA PRO A 653 -25.13 -7.21 -9.27
C PRO A 653 -26.59 -7.60 -9.46
N LYS A 654 -27.15 -7.37 -10.66
CA LYS A 654 -28.54 -7.74 -10.92
C LYS A 654 -28.71 -9.20 -10.50
N PRO A 655 -29.70 -9.54 -9.65
CA PRO A 655 -29.94 -10.92 -9.24
C PRO A 655 -29.93 -11.77 -10.49
N LYS A 656 -29.09 -12.81 -10.54
CA LYS A 656 -29.17 -13.75 -11.66
C LYS A 656 -30.61 -14.24 -11.68
N PRO A 657 -31.34 -14.12 -12.80
CA PRO A 657 -32.73 -14.53 -12.85
C PRO A 657 -32.82 -15.95 -12.31
N LYS A 658 -33.68 -16.17 -11.29
CA LYS A 658 -33.88 -17.50 -10.68
C LYS A 658 -34.05 -18.48 -11.85
N PRO A 659 -33.30 -19.60 -11.89
CA PRO A 659 -33.44 -20.59 -12.94
C PRO A 659 -34.93 -20.90 -13.10
N LYS A 660 -35.49 -20.75 -14.30
CA LYS A 660 -36.89 -21.08 -14.53
C LYS A 660 -37.12 -22.49 -13.96
N PRO A 661 -38.16 -22.70 -13.13
CA PRO A 661 -38.43 -24.01 -12.56
C PRO A 661 -38.44 -25.02 -13.71
N LYS A 662 -37.60 -26.06 -13.61
CA LYS A 662 -37.59 -27.11 -14.63
C LYS A 662 -39.01 -27.63 -14.76
N PRO A 663 -39.57 -27.75 -15.98
CA PRO A 663 -40.91 -28.29 -16.15
C PRO A 663 -40.98 -29.62 -15.42
N ALA A 664 -41.99 -29.77 -14.56
CA ALA A 664 -42.19 -30.99 -13.81
C ALA A 664 -42.18 -32.17 -14.79
N VAL A 665 -41.27 -33.12 -14.58
CA VAL A 665 -41.23 -34.35 -15.36
C VAL A 665 -42.58 -35.03 -15.13
N LYS A 666 -43.45 -35.01 -16.15
CA LYS A 666 -44.72 -35.74 -16.11
C LYS A 666 -44.38 -37.20 -15.85
N LYS A 667 -44.68 -37.70 -14.65
CA LYS A 667 -44.71 -39.14 -14.39
C LYS A 667 -45.85 -39.70 -15.24
N THR A 668 -45.53 -40.31 -16.37
CA THR A 668 -46.45 -41.21 -17.08
C THR A 668 -46.81 -42.35 -16.12
N LYS A 669 -48.11 -42.52 -15.87
CA LYS A 669 -48.65 -43.66 -15.14
C LYS A 669 -48.52 -44.93 -15.95
#